data_AF-A0A971FJI0-F1
#
_entry.id   AF-A0A971FJI0-F1
#
_cell.length_a   1.000
_cell.length_b   1.000
_cell.length_c   1.000
_cell.angle_alpha   90.00
_cell.angle_beta   90.00
_cell.angle_gamma   90.00
#
_symmetry.space_group_name_H-M   'P 1'
#
loop_
_entity.id
_entity.type
_entity.pdbx_description
1 polymer ?
#
loop_
_entity_poly.entity_id
_entity_poly.type
_entity_poly.pdbx_seq_one_letter_code
_entity_poly.pdbx_strand_id
1 'polypeptide(L)'
;MPFLIVSVVYCLQPGAGAFEAGAAKTDITAPVGTPLNGYGARMGRNSAGIHDPIWSRALYLDDGETRLFLVSLDLVAINPELRQRVEELTADLIPPENIILTATHTHNGHGGMSRSIPYRFVSGRFIPEVVESTAAGVAASMRNAFEKRRRAALGYAVGTHQGLSANRRYPGGPTDEQLGVIVVEDADGNPISFVTNFAGHPTSIDDPDTFNFSADYPGFYCLEMETLLGPECVPIFLNGAEGNQTITAPENKSGWERTEAVGRMIARRAHEIAQTMTFSEPKMMLSQKTAPLPLTLATFIQPEEVVLKSLEINDLLISFFPGEPCVELGLNLRALALARGYGAHFSVGLSNDYVNYFVPRHLYADLTYESAMTFFGPGTEDWLYEQFLSLMLRVGADEEAPGQTPLPEPLLEEVDGGTMITVKGDSRSLGAQRGNAFAVDIQARFEQRVVQPVNQGDWVPDSGMWGGLPAFVNVPALALSFMGMGSRNLLKGISLDLMKEMEGMAEGARLPFEGLWLLQNAPLYAGINDKSLLYAAPICTMVAITGGRAGAESIIIGRNLDWALPEKGVITRVQPESGHPFIQAGFSWSSGVVTGMNDGGLVLCVERIQPETESLPQRAPVEFMLRDLLQSTVGFTEAVEAVKALDYIRNVHVMVAGMEEGKPRAAVVELGNPPVVRYDEDGLLLGVLPENTAASMATRKRYTTAKEILASQPEVSLEFLQQVLTGGGQPTVDNLERIWNAQTRHSAILLPTSREMWVAFPLASGNAGQFTRISVSGEAS
;
A
#
# COMPACT_ATOMS: atom_id res chain seq x y z
N MET A 1 2.52 3.37 31.57
CA MET A 1 3.23 4.64 31.79
C MET A 1 4.68 4.37 32.16
N PRO A 2 5.63 4.42 31.21
CA PRO A 2 7.02 4.73 31.50
C PRO A 2 7.25 6.23 31.30
N PHE A 3 8.07 6.81 32.17
CA PHE A 3 8.37 8.24 32.25
C PHE A 3 9.10 8.73 31.00
N LEU A 4 8.56 9.77 30.37
CA LEU A 4 9.24 10.59 29.37
C LEU A 4 10.37 11.37 30.08
N ILE A 5 11.63 10.95 29.90
CA ILE A 5 12.78 11.75 30.34
C ILE A 5 13.17 12.64 29.17
N VAL A 6 12.68 13.88 29.20
CA VAL A 6 13.18 14.97 28.34
C VAL A 6 14.43 15.52 29.02
N SER A 7 15.60 15.18 28.50
CA SER A 7 16.87 15.76 28.95
C SER A 7 17.04 17.14 28.33
N VAL A 8 16.71 18.20 29.07
CA VAL A 8 17.09 19.58 28.72
C VAL A 8 18.46 19.84 29.34
N VAL A 9 19.50 19.88 28.51
CA VAL A 9 20.84 20.33 28.91
C VAL A 9 20.85 21.85 28.85
N TYR A 10 20.89 22.52 30.01
CA TYR A 10 21.22 23.95 30.07
C TYR A 10 22.71 24.13 29.77
N CYS A 11 23.05 24.48 28.52
CA CYS A 11 24.37 25.02 28.20
C CYS A 11 24.42 26.52 28.55
N LEU A 12 25.51 26.90 29.23
CA LEU A 12 25.96 28.29 29.41
C LEU A 12 25.99 28.99 28.04
N GLN A 13 25.52 30.24 27.97
CA GLN A 13 25.43 31.03 26.74
C GLN A 13 26.73 30.96 25.91
N PRO A 14 26.72 30.39 24.69
CA PRO A 14 27.75 30.68 23.72
C PRO A 14 27.49 32.08 23.16
N GLY A 15 28.54 32.91 23.04
CA GLY A 15 28.43 34.08 22.17
C GLY A 15 28.09 33.58 20.76
N ALA A 16 27.09 34.16 20.11
CA ALA A 16 26.66 33.76 18.77
C ALA A 16 27.88 33.69 17.83
N GLY A 17 28.29 32.47 17.48
CA GLY A 17 29.35 32.24 16.50
C GLY A 17 28.86 32.68 15.13
N ALA A 18 29.75 33.18 14.28
CA ALA A 18 29.41 33.45 12.89
C ALA A 18 29.18 32.11 12.15
N PHE A 19 28.22 32.07 11.23
CA PHE A 19 27.95 30.88 10.42
C PHE A 19 29.21 30.45 9.65
N GLU A 20 29.61 29.19 9.81
CA GLU A 20 30.72 28.57 9.08
C GLU A 20 30.22 27.47 8.15
N ALA A 21 30.84 27.40 6.97
CA ALA A 21 30.61 26.32 6.04
C ALA A 21 31.90 25.92 5.32
N GLY A 22 31.98 24.67 4.91
CA GLY A 22 33.08 24.15 4.11
C GLY A 22 32.61 22.99 3.25
N ALA A 23 33.18 22.85 2.07
CA ALA A 23 32.82 21.79 1.15
C ALA A 23 34.05 21.12 0.53
N ALA A 24 33.93 19.83 0.25
CA ALA A 24 34.96 19.06 -0.43
C ALA A 24 34.34 17.87 -1.18
N LYS A 25 35.06 17.40 -2.20
CA LYS A 25 34.75 16.15 -2.89
C LYS A 25 35.94 15.19 -2.87
N THR A 26 35.64 13.90 -2.85
CA THR A 26 36.63 12.81 -2.92
C THR A 26 36.16 11.77 -3.93
N ASP A 27 37.08 11.27 -4.75
CA ASP A 27 36.82 10.17 -5.67
C ASP A 27 36.65 8.87 -4.87
N ILE A 28 35.52 8.19 -5.07
CA ILE A 28 35.17 6.92 -4.42
C ILE A 28 35.00 5.79 -5.44
N THR A 29 35.48 5.96 -6.67
CA THR A 29 35.33 4.99 -7.76
C THR A 29 35.94 3.64 -7.39
N ALA A 30 35.10 2.60 -7.37
CA ALA A 30 35.60 1.25 -7.16
C ALA A 30 36.41 0.73 -8.37
N PRO A 31 37.33 -0.22 -8.18
CA PRO A 31 38.05 -0.84 -9.30
C PRO A 31 37.10 -1.52 -10.30
N VAL A 32 37.47 -1.46 -11.60
CA VAL A 32 36.79 -2.24 -12.66
C VAL A 32 36.76 -3.71 -12.27
N GLY A 33 35.62 -4.38 -12.49
CA GLY A 33 35.37 -5.74 -12.01
C GLY A 33 34.60 -5.81 -10.69
N THR A 34 34.32 -4.65 -10.08
CA THR A 34 33.34 -4.50 -9.00
C THR A 34 31.91 -4.52 -9.59
N PRO A 35 30.91 -5.14 -8.94
CA PRO A 35 29.52 -5.07 -9.38
C PRO A 35 29.01 -3.64 -9.60
N LEU A 36 28.10 -3.46 -10.56
CA LEU A 36 27.23 -2.27 -10.60
C LEU A 36 25.99 -2.48 -9.72
N ASN A 37 25.21 -1.43 -9.49
CA ASN A 37 23.96 -1.48 -8.72
C ASN A 37 22.81 -0.77 -9.45
N GLY A 38 21.56 -1.14 -9.15
CA GLY A 38 20.34 -0.51 -9.68
C GLY A 38 19.51 -1.41 -10.60
N TYR A 39 20.05 -1.80 -11.76
CA TYR A 39 19.26 -2.61 -12.71
C TYR A 39 19.22 -4.09 -12.36
N GLY A 40 18.06 -4.61 -11.98
CA GLY A 40 17.84 -6.04 -11.74
C GLY A 40 18.18 -6.93 -12.94
N ALA A 41 18.00 -6.43 -14.17
CA ALA A 41 18.36 -7.15 -15.40
C ALA A 41 19.87 -7.45 -15.52
N ARG A 42 20.73 -6.72 -14.80
CA ARG A 42 22.18 -6.99 -14.76
C ARG A 42 22.52 -8.22 -13.91
N MET A 43 21.60 -8.71 -13.08
CA MET A 43 21.83 -9.88 -12.21
C MET A 43 23.13 -9.77 -11.40
N GLY A 44 23.45 -8.56 -10.91
CA GLY A 44 24.64 -8.30 -10.10
C GLY A 44 25.98 -8.44 -10.85
N ARG A 45 25.99 -8.29 -12.17
CA ARG A 45 27.20 -8.36 -12.99
C ARG A 45 28.20 -7.24 -12.69
N ASN A 46 29.47 -7.57 -12.93
CA ASN A 46 30.61 -6.67 -12.74
C ASN A 46 30.67 -5.55 -13.80
N SER A 47 31.26 -4.42 -13.42
CA SER A 47 31.65 -3.37 -14.35
C SER A 47 32.70 -3.85 -15.35
N ALA A 48 32.63 -3.29 -16.55
CA ALA A 48 33.54 -3.52 -17.67
C ALA A 48 34.50 -2.33 -17.92
N GLY A 49 34.19 -1.15 -17.38
CA GLY A 49 34.96 0.06 -17.58
C GLY A 49 34.52 1.21 -16.67
N ILE A 50 35.14 2.37 -16.86
CA ILE A 50 34.83 3.63 -16.18
C ILE A 50 34.67 4.67 -17.29
N HIS A 51 33.49 5.29 -17.38
CA HIS A 51 33.27 6.43 -18.27
C HIS A 51 33.69 7.73 -17.56
N ASP A 52 33.21 7.93 -16.33
CA ASP A 52 33.56 9.05 -15.47
C ASP A 52 33.62 8.63 -13.99
N PRO A 53 34.36 9.37 -13.14
CA PRO A 53 34.54 8.99 -11.74
C PRO A 53 33.27 9.14 -10.91
N ILE A 54 33.15 8.31 -9.89
CA ILE A 54 32.12 8.32 -8.87
C ILE A 54 32.62 9.15 -7.68
N TRP A 55 31.85 10.14 -7.23
CA TRP A 55 32.29 11.06 -6.19
C TRP A 55 31.46 10.96 -4.90
N SER A 56 32.12 11.23 -3.77
CA SER A 56 31.50 11.69 -2.53
C SER A 56 31.66 13.21 -2.45
N ARG A 57 30.56 13.95 -2.22
CA ARG A 57 30.56 15.41 -2.10
C ARG A 57 29.94 15.80 -0.77
N ALA A 58 30.74 16.40 0.11
CA ALA A 58 30.35 16.76 1.46
C ALA A 58 30.29 18.28 1.64
N LEU A 59 29.23 18.73 2.32
CA LEU A 59 29.02 20.11 2.77
C LEU A 59 28.86 20.10 4.30
N TYR A 60 29.79 20.75 5.00
CA TYR A 60 29.71 21.06 6.43
C TYR A 60 29.00 22.39 6.62
N LEU A 61 28.06 22.45 7.56
CA LEU A 61 27.34 23.66 7.94
C LEU A 61 27.32 23.78 9.47
N ASP A 62 27.55 24.98 10.00
CA ASP A 62 27.53 25.28 11.44
C ASP A 62 27.06 26.71 11.69
N ASP A 63 25.86 26.90 12.25
CA ASP A 63 25.32 28.22 12.64
C ASP A 63 25.63 28.60 14.09
N GLY A 64 26.48 27.82 14.77
CA GLY A 64 26.82 27.98 16.18
C GLY A 64 25.84 27.30 17.16
N GLU A 65 24.65 26.90 16.71
CA GLU A 65 23.67 26.10 17.48
C GLU A 65 23.54 24.68 16.92
N THR A 66 23.42 24.57 15.59
CA THR A 66 23.28 23.35 14.81
C THR A 66 24.49 23.21 13.88
N ARG A 67 25.16 22.06 13.97
CA ARG A 67 26.21 21.65 13.03
C ARG A 67 25.84 20.35 12.35
N LEU A 68 26.05 20.22 11.05
CA LEU A 68 25.71 19.02 10.29
C LEU A 68 26.57 18.82 9.05
N PHE A 69 26.55 17.59 8.52
CA PHE A 69 27.02 17.29 7.18
C PHE A 69 25.85 16.91 6.27
N LEU A 70 25.82 17.50 5.08
CA LEU A 70 25.07 17.00 3.93
C LEU A 70 26.04 16.38 2.94
N VAL A 71 25.90 15.09 2.67
CA VAL A 71 26.79 14.34 1.79
C VAL A 71 25.99 13.67 0.68
N SER A 72 26.31 13.97 -0.58
CA SER A 72 25.74 13.31 -1.76
C SER A 72 26.76 12.39 -2.39
N LEU A 73 26.34 11.15 -2.66
CA LEU A 73 27.17 10.09 -3.23
C LEU A 73 26.67 9.74 -4.63
N ASP A 74 27.58 9.56 -5.58
CA ASP A 74 27.27 9.05 -6.93
C ASP A 74 26.99 7.53 -6.91
N LEU A 75 26.04 7.10 -6.08
CA LEU A 75 25.65 5.72 -5.88
C LEU A 75 24.15 5.55 -6.16
N VAL A 76 23.69 4.30 -6.21
CA VAL A 76 22.25 4.03 -6.35
C VAL A 76 21.49 4.36 -5.07
N ALA A 77 22.04 4.08 -3.89
CA ALA A 77 21.33 4.20 -2.62
C ALA A 77 22.32 4.17 -1.45
N ILE A 78 21.85 4.57 -0.26
CA ILE A 78 22.61 4.46 0.98
C ILE A 78 22.28 3.13 1.65
N ASN A 79 23.20 2.17 1.55
CA ASN A 79 23.05 0.88 2.22
C ASN A 79 23.41 0.98 3.72
N PRO A 80 22.75 0.22 4.62
CA PRO A 80 23.03 0.24 6.05
C PRO A 80 24.51 -0.02 6.40
N GLU A 81 25.19 -0.92 5.68
CA GLU A 81 26.60 -1.23 5.92
C GLU A 81 27.53 -0.05 5.63
N LEU A 82 27.24 0.71 4.57
CA LEU A 82 28.00 1.90 4.23
C LEU A 82 27.74 3.00 5.26
N ARG A 83 26.46 3.26 5.59
CA ARG A 83 26.07 4.28 6.58
C ARG A 83 26.77 4.03 7.92
N GLN A 84 26.60 2.83 8.49
CA GLN A 84 27.19 2.48 9.78
C GLN A 84 28.71 2.69 9.74
N ARG A 85 29.37 2.28 8.66
CA ARG A 85 30.82 2.40 8.57
C ARG A 85 31.29 3.86 8.47
N VAL A 86 30.56 4.71 7.76
CA VAL A 86 30.83 6.15 7.71
C VAL A 86 30.66 6.77 9.10
N GLU A 87 29.55 6.48 9.77
CA GLU A 87 29.26 6.97 11.14
C GLU A 87 30.39 6.59 12.12
N GLU A 88 30.89 5.35 12.06
CA GLU A 88 32.04 4.90 12.87
C GLU A 88 33.33 5.67 12.57
N LEU A 89 33.63 5.89 11.28
CA LEU A 89 34.86 6.56 10.83
C LEU A 89 34.86 8.07 11.07
N THR A 90 33.71 8.67 11.35
CA THR A 90 33.56 10.11 11.58
C THR A 90 33.01 10.46 12.96
N ALA A 91 32.92 9.50 13.88
CA ALA A 91 32.39 9.72 15.23
C ALA A 91 33.17 10.76 16.05
N ASP A 92 34.46 10.96 15.74
CA ASP A 92 35.29 12.02 16.34
C ASP A 92 35.04 13.41 15.74
N LEU A 93 34.46 13.47 14.54
CA LEU A 93 34.20 14.70 13.80
C LEU A 93 32.83 15.28 14.15
N ILE A 94 31.80 14.43 14.16
CA ILE A 94 30.41 14.83 14.37
C ILE A 94 29.56 13.65 14.89
N PRO A 95 28.52 13.89 15.71
CA PRO A 95 27.58 12.84 16.06
C PRO A 95 26.84 12.26 14.84
N PRO A 96 26.58 10.94 14.78
CA PRO A 96 25.88 10.29 13.66
C PRO A 96 24.53 10.90 13.30
N GLU A 97 23.78 11.37 14.30
CA GLU A 97 22.51 12.07 14.12
C GLU A 97 22.63 13.31 13.22
N ASN A 98 23.79 13.94 13.15
CA ASN A 98 24.05 15.16 12.41
C ASN A 98 24.67 14.90 11.03
N ILE A 99 24.70 13.65 10.56
CA ILE A 99 25.13 13.27 9.22
C ILE A 99 23.90 12.97 8.37
N ILE A 100 23.77 13.63 7.22
CA ILE A 100 22.77 13.34 6.21
C ILE A 100 23.50 12.75 5.01
N LEU A 101 23.24 11.49 4.72
CA LEU A 101 23.77 10.81 3.54
C LEU A 101 22.67 10.70 2.48
N THR A 102 22.95 11.12 1.25
CA THR A 102 22.03 11.03 0.11
C THR A 102 22.76 10.37 -1.07
N ALA A 103 22.00 9.72 -1.95
CA ALA A 103 22.53 9.18 -3.19
C ALA A 103 21.95 9.95 -4.38
N THR A 104 22.75 10.16 -5.44
CA THR A 104 22.22 10.73 -6.69
C THR A 104 21.25 9.79 -7.38
N HIS A 105 21.31 8.49 -7.06
CA HIS A 105 20.58 7.41 -7.70
C HIS A 105 21.09 7.03 -9.10
N THR A 106 22.39 7.21 -9.37
CA THR A 106 22.97 6.62 -10.59
C THR A 106 22.90 5.10 -10.55
N HIS A 107 22.31 4.50 -11.59
CA HIS A 107 22.31 3.06 -11.80
C HIS A 107 23.65 2.55 -12.38
N ASN A 108 24.62 3.43 -12.56
CA ASN A 108 25.97 3.12 -13.02
C ASN A 108 27.04 3.42 -11.94
N GLY A 109 26.65 3.55 -10.67
CA GLY A 109 27.56 3.49 -9.54
C GLY A 109 27.95 2.04 -9.16
N HIS A 110 28.96 1.89 -8.29
CA HIS A 110 29.37 0.57 -7.81
C HIS A 110 28.40 0.00 -6.75
N GLY A 111 28.18 -1.31 -6.86
CA GLY A 111 27.47 -2.13 -5.89
C GLY A 111 28.42 -2.85 -4.95
N GLY A 112 28.06 -4.10 -4.60
CA GLY A 112 28.86 -4.98 -3.76
C GLY A 112 28.92 -4.60 -2.28
N MET A 113 28.07 -3.67 -1.83
CA MET A 113 28.10 -3.17 -0.45
C MET A 113 26.99 -3.73 0.45
N SER A 114 26.03 -4.50 -0.08
CA SER A 114 24.92 -5.06 0.72
C SER A 114 25.19 -6.50 1.15
N ARG A 115 25.07 -6.78 2.45
CA ARG A 115 25.13 -8.15 2.99
C ARG A 115 23.83 -8.91 2.74
N SER A 116 22.70 -8.21 2.61
CA SER A 116 21.40 -8.81 2.35
C SER A 116 21.42 -9.58 1.03
N ILE A 117 21.22 -10.90 1.09
CA ILE A 117 21.36 -11.79 -0.06
C ILE A 117 20.39 -11.43 -1.20
N PRO A 118 19.11 -11.10 -0.93
CA PRO A 118 18.20 -10.70 -2.00
C PRO A 118 18.65 -9.43 -2.74
N TYR A 119 19.21 -8.43 -2.04
CA TYR A 119 19.74 -7.24 -2.70
C TYR A 119 20.95 -7.54 -3.59
N ARG A 120 21.69 -8.64 -3.35
CA ARG A 120 22.82 -9.06 -4.21
C ARG A 120 22.42 -9.47 -5.62
N PHE A 121 21.15 -9.77 -5.88
CA PHE A 121 20.68 -9.98 -7.26
C PHE A 121 20.73 -8.68 -8.08
N VAL A 122 20.61 -7.53 -7.42
CA VAL A 122 20.68 -6.21 -8.05
C VAL A 122 22.07 -5.59 -7.86
N SER A 123 22.63 -5.67 -6.65
CA SER A 123 23.90 -5.04 -6.28
C SER A 123 25.15 -5.90 -6.49
N GLY A 124 24.98 -7.16 -6.90
CA GLY A 124 26.07 -8.13 -7.01
C GLY A 124 26.65 -8.61 -5.68
N ARG A 125 27.71 -9.43 -5.78
CA ARG A 125 28.36 -10.09 -4.63
C ARG A 125 28.82 -9.05 -3.58
N PHE A 126 28.66 -9.36 -2.31
CA PHE A 126 29.18 -8.53 -1.21
C PHE A 126 30.72 -8.57 -1.20
N ILE A 127 31.35 -7.40 -1.14
CA ILE A 127 32.81 -7.20 -1.13
C ILE A 127 33.13 -6.22 0.02
N PRO A 128 33.57 -6.71 1.19
CA PRO A 128 33.87 -5.87 2.35
C PRO A 128 34.85 -4.74 2.06
N GLU A 129 35.84 -4.99 1.20
CA GLU A 129 36.86 -4.01 0.82
C GLU A 129 36.26 -2.81 0.09
N VAL A 130 35.16 -3.01 -0.66
CA VAL A 130 34.43 -1.91 -1.33
C VAL A 130 33.69 -1.06 -0.31
N VAL A 131 33.12 -1.66 0.74
CA VAL A 131 32.50 -0.91 1.84
C VAL A 131 33.55 -0.06 2.55
N GLU A 132 34.69 -0.66 2.92
CA GLU A 132 35.77 0.05 3.63
C GLU A 132 36.36 1.19 2.80
N SER A 133 36.68 0.96 1.52
CA SER A 133 37.26 2.00 0.66
C SER A 133 36.27 3.13 0.37
N THR A 134 34.99 2.80 0.13
CA THR A 134 33.94 3.79 -0.08
C THR A 134 33.72 4.62 1.18
N ALA A 135 33.57 3.99 2.34
CA ALA A 135 33.37 4.68 3.63
C ALA A 135 34.56 5.57 4.00
N ALA A 136 35.80 5.11 3.75
CA ALA A 136 37.00 5.92 3.96
C ALA A 136 37.03 7.15 3.02
N GLY A 137 36.64 7.00 1.76
CA GLY A 137 36.54 8.12 0.82
C GLY A 137 35.46 9.14 1.21
N VAL A 138 34.32 8.66 1.69
CA VAL A 138 33.25 9.51 2.25
C VAL A 138 33.75 10.27 3.49
N ALA A 139 34.34 9.58 4.47
CA ALA A 139 34.92 10.19 5.66
C ALA A 139 36.02 11.22 5.31
N ALA A 140 36.84 10.95 4.30
CA ALA A 140 37.83 11.89 3.81
C ALA A 140 37.19 13.16 3.22
N SER A 141 36.11 13.05 2.43
CA SER A 141 35.39 14.23 1.93
C SER A 141 34.81 15.07 3.08
N MET A 142 34.28 14.43 4.12
CA MET A 142 33.75 15.13 5.30
C MET A 142 34.85 15.84 6.10
N ARG A 143 35.98 15.19 6.35
CA ARG A 143 37.12 15.81 7.04
C ARG A 143 37.69 16.98 6.25
N ASN A 144 37.87 16.82 4.95
CA ASN A 144 38.34 17.89 4.07
C ASN A 144 37.36 19.09 4.05
N ALA A 145 36.06 18.83 4.03
CA ALA A 145 35.04 19.88 4.11
C ALA A 145 35.11 20.63 5.45
N PHE A 146 35.29 19.91 6.56
CA PHE A 146 35.47 20.51 7.88
C PHE A 146 36.75 21.34 8.00
N GLU A 147 37.87 20.88 7.46
CA GLU A 147 39.14 21.60 7.47
C GLU A 147 39.10 22.87 6.62
N LYS A 148 38.31 22.86 5.54
CA LYS A 148 38.08 24.01 4.67
C LYS A 148 37.00 24.97 5.17
N ARG A 149 36.38 24.70 6.32
CA ARG A 149 35.30 25.53 6.85
C ARG A 149 35.80 26.96 7.07
N ARG A 150 34.96 27.90 6.72
CA ARG A 150 35.21 29.34 6.84
C ARG A 150 33.89 30.06 7.04
N ARG A 151 33.96 31.32 7.48
CA ARG A 151 32.77 32.16 7.60
C ARG A 151 32.04 32.20 6.25
N ALA A 152 30.73 32.01 6.31
CA ALA A 152 29.90 31.87 5.14
C ALA A 152 28.59 32.65 5.28
N ALA A 153 27.85 32.71 4.18
CA ALA A 153 26.44 33.05 4.12
C ALA A 153 25.70 32.03 3.25
N LEU A 154 24.40 31.87 3.46
CA LEU A 154 23.56 30.94 2.73
C LEU A 154 22.34 31.66 2.18
N GLY A 155 21.98 31.32 0.94
CA GLY A 155 20.71 31.66 0.34
C GLY A 155 20.06 30.43 -0.28
N TYR A 156 18.74 30.49 -0.47
CA TYR A 156 18.02 29.51 -1.27
C TYR A 156 17.07 30.20 -2.25
N ALA A 157 16.73 29.51 -3.33
CA ALA A 157 15.76 29.96 -4.32
C ALA A 157 15.02 28.76 -4.91
N VAL A 158 13.85 29.05 -5.44
CA VAL A 158 13.02 28.08 -6.17
C VAL A 158 12.73 28.64 -7.54
N GLY A 159 12.96 27.84 -8.57
CA GLY A 159 12.48 28.12 -9.90
C GLY A 159 11.84 26.89 -10.52
N THR A 160 11.57 26.97 -11.81
CA THR A 160 11.00 25.87 -12.58
C THR A 160 11.89 25.49 -13.74
N HIS A 161 11.85 24.22 -14.12
CA HIS A 161 12.33 23.73 -15.41
C HIS A 161 11.13 23.46 -16.33
N GLN A 162 11.38 23.34 -17.63
CA GLN A 162 10.36 22.96 -18.60
C GLN A 162 10.84 21.77 -19.41
N GLY A 163 10.09 20.67 -19.32
CA GLY A 163 10.31 19.49 -20.14
C GLY A 163 11.66 18.83 -19.96
N LEU A 164 12.30 18.90 -18.77
CA LEU A 164 13.52 18.14 -18.45
C LEU A 164 13.21 16.80 -17.75
N SER A 165 12.03 16.65 -17.16
CA SER A 165 11.54 15.39 -16.58
C SER A 165 10.16 15.01 -17.12
N ALA A 166 9.83 13.73 -17.04
CA ALA A 166 8.53 13.18 -17.43
C ALA A 166 8.12 12.02 -16.52
N ASN A 167 6.81 11.81 -16.39
CA ASN A 167 6.26 10.61 -15.77
C ASN A 167 6.51 9.40 -16.68
N ARG A 168 7.21 8.38 -16.16
CA ARG A 168 7.59 7.18 -16.94
C ARG A 168 6.53 6.09 -16.96
N ARG A 169 5.41 6.26 -16.24
CA ARG A 169 4.35 5.25 -16.10
C ARG A 169 3.05 5.66 -16.78
N TYR A 170 2.64 6.91 -16.58
CA TYR A 170 1.39 7.41 -17.11
C TYR A 170 1.69 8.52 -18.12
N PRO A 171 1.37 8.34 -19.41
CA PRO A 171 1.45 9.42 -20.39
C PRO A 171 0.61 10.61 -19.93
N GLY A 172 1.23 11.80 -19.82
CA GLY A 172 0.58 12.99 -19.26
C GLY A 172 0.33 12.94 -17.75
N GLY A 173 0.92 11.97 -17.05
CA GLY A 173 0.93 11.90 -15.59
C GLY A 173 1.70 13.06 -14.97
N PRO A 174 1.59 13.22 -13.65
CA PRO A 174 2.19 14.35 -12.94
C PRO A 174 3.71 14.35 -13.05
N THR A 175 4.27 15.55 -13.02
CA THR A 175 5.72 15.83 -13.03
C THR A 175 6.02 16.89 -11.98
N ASP A 176 7.22 16.82 -11.40
CA ASP A 176 7.73 17.88 -10.54
C ASP A 176 8.58 18.85 -11.36
N GLU A 177 8.00 20.01 -11.67
CA GLU A 177 8.67 21.07 -12.42
C GLU A 177 9.58 21.95 -11.56
N GLN A 178 9.57 21.75 -10.23
CA GLN A 178 10.38 22.54 -9.32
C GLN A 178 11.87 22.24 -9.49
N LEU A 179 12.68 23.29 -9.51
CA LEU A 179 14.13 23.22 -9.34
C LEU A 179 14.51 24.00 -8.09
N GLY A 180 14.92 23.28 -7.05
CA GLY A 180 15.36 23.86 -5.78
C GLY A 180 16.84 24.17 -5.80
N VAL A 181 17.24 25.34 -5.29
CA VAL A 181 18.65 25.78 -5.29
C VAL A 181 19.04 26.30 -3.90
N ILE A 182 20.19 25.86 -3.39
CA ILE A 182 20.85 26.42 -2.20
C ILE A 182 22.26 26.80 -2.59
N VAL A 183 22.68 28.02 -2.27
CA VAL A 183 24.04 28.49 -2.49
C VAL A 183 24.64 28.89 -1.16
N VAL A 184 25.87 28.42 -0.93
CA VAL A 184 26.69 28.80 0.21
C VAL A 184 27.91 29.54 -0.31
N GLU A 185 28.11 30.76 0.16
CA GLU A 185 29.22 31.63 -0.26
C GLU A 185 30.08 32.03 0.93
N ASP A 186 31.35 32.36 0.68
CA ASP A 186 32.22 32.95 1.70
C ASP A 186 32.02 34.47 1.82
N ALA A 187 32.76 35.09 2.74
CA ALA A 187 32.67 36.52 3.03
C ALA A 187 32.99 37.44 1.83
N ASP A 188 33.66 36.92 0.80
CA ASP A 188 34.00 37.66 -0.42
C ASP A 188 32.98 37.40 -1.55
N GLY A 189 31.91 36.64 -1.28
CA GLY A 189 30.89 36.27 -2.26
C GLY A 189 31.32 35.13 -3.20
N ASN A 190 32.39 34.40 -2.88
CA ASN A 190 32.80 33.25 -3.70
C ASN A 190 32.01 32.01 -3.27
N PRO A 191 31.45 31.24 -4.21
CA PRO A 191 30.67 30.05 -3.89
C PRO A 191 31.55 28.95 -3.28
N ILE A 192 31.18 28.50 -2.07
CA ILE A 192 31.72 27.31 -1.38
C ILE A 192 31.04 26.05 -1.94
N SER A 193 29.72 26.09 -2.06
CA SER A 193 28.92 24.97 -2.55
C SER A 193 27.64 25.44 -3.21
N PHE A 194 27.16 24.65 -4.17
CA PHE A 194 25.92 24.87 -4.89
C PHE A 194 25.09 23.59 -4.92
N VAL A 195 23.99 23.57 -4.19
CA VAL A 195 23.11 22.40 -4.06
C VAL A 195 21.88 22.57 -4.96
N THR A 196 21.59 21.59 -5.80
CA THR A 196 20.36 21.56 -6.62
C THR A 196 19.51 20.35 -6.31
N ASN A 197 18.20 20.56 -6.12
CA ASN A 197 17.19 19.51 -5.98
C ASN A 197 16.33 19.40 -7.25
N PHE A 198 16.30 18.21 -7.85
CA PHE A 198 15.58 17.93 -9.10
C PHE A 198 15.03 16.50 -9.08
N ALA A 199 13.78 16.32 -9.50
CA ALA A 199 13.14 15.00 -9.59
C ALA A 199 13.31 14.39 -10.99
N GLY A 200 14.24 13.45 -11.12
CA GLY A 200 14.45 12.74 -12.37
C GLY A 200 15.39 11.55 -12.20
N HIS A 201 14.93 10.39 -12.60
CA HIS A 201 15.67 9.15 -12.35
C HIS A 201 16.94 9.03 -13.22
N PRO A 202 18.15 8.89 -12.63
CA PRO A 202 19.42 8.78 -13.37
C PRO A 202 19.65 7.38 -13.94
N THR A 203 18.87 7.11 -14.98
CA THR A 203 18.90 5.89 -15.80
C THR A 203 19.00 6.28 -17.27
N SER A 204 19.97 7.12 -17.63
CA SER A 204 20.09 7.66 -18.99
C SER A 204 21.13 6.95 -19.85
N ILE A 205 21.91 6.06 -19.25
CA ILE A 205 22.97 5.29 -19.92
C ILE A 205 22.38 4.00 -20.51
N ASP A 206 22.55 3.85 -21.82
CA ASP A 206 22.11 2.69 -22.61
C ASP A 206 23.30 1.83 -23.08
N ASP A 207 23.01 0.70 -23.75
CA ASP A 207 24.02 -0.13 -24.39
C ASP A 207 24.80 0.65 -25.48
N PRO A 208 26.12 0.40 -25.64
CA PRO A 208 26.92 -0.66 -25.02
C PRO A 208 27.53 -0.30 -23.66
N ASP A 209 27.29 0.89 -23.13
CA ASP A 209 27.97 1.44 -21.94
C ASP A 209 27.25 1.14 -20.62
N THR A 210 26.15 0.37 -20.65
CA THR A 210 25.41 -0.16 -19.49
C THR A 210 26.33 -0.75 -18.40
N PHE A 211 27.51 -1.27 -18.74
CA PHE A 211 28.43 -1.88 -17.78
C PHE A 211 29.61 -0.98 -17.34
N ASN A 212 29.59 0.31 -17.68
CA ASN A 212 30.64 1.26 -17.28
C ASN A 212 30.22 2.07 -16.06
N PHE A 213 31.16 2.34 -15.16
CA PHE A 213 30.89 3.28 -14.05
C PHE A 213 30.68 4.70 -14.57
N SER A 214 29.68 5.38 -14.04
CA SER A 214 29.32 6.76 -14.38
C SER A 214 28.40 7.37 -13.33
N ALA A 215 28.55 8.67 -13.09
CA ALA A 215 27.66 9.49 -12.30
C ALA A 215 26.38 9.92 -13.06
N ASP A 216 26.17 9.45 -14.30
CA ASP A 216 25.00 9.74 -15.16
C ASP A 216 24.81 11.26 -15.38
N TYR A 217 23.61 11.73 -15.72
CA TYR A 217 23.35 13.15 -15.95
C TYR A 217 23.65 14.05 -14.72
N PRO A 218 23.53 13.59 -13.44
CA PRO A 218 24.01 14.35 -12.28
C PRO A 218 25.51 14.65 -12.33
N GLY A 219 26.31 13.74 -12.90
CA GLY A 219 27.74 13.98 -13.15
C GLY A 219 27.98 15.16 -14.10
N PHE A 220 27.26 15.21 -15.22
CA PHE A 220 27.34 16.33 -16.16
C PHE A 220 26.80 17.65 -15.59
N TYR A 221 25.78 17.59 -14.73
CA TYR A 221 25.35 18.75 -13.93
C TYR A 221 26.53 19.28 -13.09
N CYS A 222 27.22 18.41 -12.35
CA CYS A 222 28.34 18.83 -11.52
C CYS A 222 29.49 19.42 -12.35
N LEU A 223 29.82 18.82 -13.49
CA LEU A 223 30.88 19.32 -14.39
C LEU A 223 30.55 20.70 -14.97
N GLU A 224 29.29 20.94 -15.36
CA GLU A 224 28.87 22.26 -15.84
C GLU A 224 28.93 23.30 -14.72
N MET A 225 28.50 22.95 -13.50
CA MET A 225 28.57 23.86 -12.37
C MET A 225 30.00 24.22 -11.98
N GLU A 226 30.93 23.25 -12.00
CA GLU A 226 32.37 23.51 -11.82
C GLU A 226 32.93 24.43 -12.92
N THR A 227 32.40 24.34 -14.15
CA THR A 227 32.77 25.22 -15.25
C THR A 227 32.23 26.64 -15.05
N LEU A 228 30.99 26.77 -14.56
CA LEU A 228 30.31 28.05 -14.35
C LEU A 228 30.83 28.81 -13.12
N LEU A 229 31.14 28.10 -12.03
CA LEU A 229 31.44 28.68 -10.71
C LEU A 229 32.92 28.58 -10.32
N GLY A 230 33.70 27.81 -11.07
CA GLY A 230 35.12 27.57 -10.79
C GLY A 230 35.38 26.37 -9.86
N PRO A 231 36.66 25.95 -9.76
CA PRO A 231 37.04 24.68 -9.13
C PRO A 231 36.94 24.65 -7.59
N GLU A 232 36.80 25.81 -6.94
CA GLU A 232 36.65 25.90 -5.48
C GLU A 232 35.22 25.63 -5.01
N CYS A 233 34.23 25.78 -5.89
CA CYS A 233 32.84 25.46 -5.59
C CYS A 233 32.60 23.96 -5.73
N VAL A 234 32.01 23.33 -4.71
CA VAL A 234 31.59 21.92 -4.78
C VAL A 234 30.09 21.84 -5.08
N PRO A 235 29.68 21.50 -6.32
CA PRO A 235 28.26 21.36 -6.65
C PRO A 235 27.70 20.05 -6.11
N ILE A 236 26.55 20.08 -5.47
CA ILE A 236 25.85 18.91 -4.94
C ILE A 236 24.53 18.73 -5.69
N PHE A 237 24.26 17.52 -6.14
CA PHE A 237 22.97 17.13 -6.69
C PHE A 237 22.18 16.32 -5.66
N LEU A 238 20.92 16.68 -5.46
CA LEU A 238 19.97 15.98 -4.59
C LEU A 238 18.78 15.52 -5.41
N ASN A 239 18.45 14.24 -5.33
CA ASN A 239 17.32 13.73 -6.07
C ASN A 239 15.98 14.10 -5.41
N GLY A 240 14.94 14.25 -6.23
CA GLY A 240 13.58 14.60 -5.81
C GLY A 240 12.71 13.39 -5.44
N ALA A 241 11.39 13.58 -5.49
CA ALA A 241 10.42 12.48 -5.49
C ALA A 241 10.37 11.84 -6.88
N GLU A 242 11.33 10.97 -7.15
CA GLU A 242 11.64 10.49 -8.50
C GLU A 242 11.07 9.13 -8.87
N GLY A 243 10.33 8.46 -7.98
CA GLY A 243 10.03 7.04 -8.11
C GLY A 243 9.37 6.66 -9.44
N ASN A 244 8.51 7.53 -9.99
CA ASN A 244 7.88 7.37 -11.30
C ASN A 244 8.32 8.43 -12.32
N GLN A 245 9.44 9.10 -12.09
CA GLN A 245 9.98 10.15 -12.96
C GLN A 245 11.13 9.60 -13.81
N THR A 246 11.42 10.23 -14.93
CA THR A 246 12.63 10.00 -15.75
C THR A 246 13.01 11.32 -16.41
N ILE A 247 14.24 11.42 -16.92
CA ILE A 247 14.63 12.60 -17.72
C ILE A 247 14.00 12.52 -19.12
N THR A 248 13.69 13.65 -19.72
CA THR A 248 13.24 13.71 -21.12
C THR A 248 14.42 13.61 -22.09
N ALA A 249 14.15 13.75 -23.39
CA ALA A 249 15.14 13.91 -24.43
C ALA A 249 15.06 15.33 -25.02
N PRO A 250 15.56 16.37 -24.31
CA PRO A 250 15.57 17.71 -24.85
C PRO A 250 16.33 17.73 -26.18
N GLU A 251 15.85 18.54 -27.12
CA GLU A 251 16.44 18.67 -28.46
C GLU A 251 16.46 17.37 -29.30
N ASN A 252 15.66 16.35 -28.93
CA ASN A 252 15.64 15.02 -29.55
C ASN A 252 17.01 14.30 -29.56
N LYS A 253 17.87 14.61 -28.59
CA LYS A 253 19.16 13.92 -28.40
C LYS A 253 18.95 12.52 -27.83
N SER A 254 19.94 11.64 -28.02
CA SER A 254 19.96 10.27 -27.48
C SER A 254 21.33 9.89 -26.92
N GLY A 255 21.39 8.79 -26.17
CA GLY A 255 22.62 8.30 -25.53
C GLY A 255 23.33 9.38 -24.70
N TRP A 256 24.66 9.38 -24.75
CA TRP A 256 25.49 10.34 -24.00
C TRP A 256 25.18 11.81 -24.33
N GLU A 257 24.80 12.14 -25.57
CA GLU A 257 24.45 13.53 -25.91
C GLU A 257 23.21 14.00 -25.14
N ARG A 258 22.24 13.09 -24.92
CA ARG A 258 21.05 13.37 -24.09
C ARG A 258 21.44 13.51 -22.62
N THR A 259 22.19 12.55 -22.10
CA THR A 259 22.68 12.53 -20.71
C THR A 259 23.42 13.82 -20.37
N GLU A 260 24.36 14.22 -21.22
CA GLU A 260 25.11 15.45 -21.08
C GLU A 260 24.21 16.69 -21.21
N ALA A 261 23.38 16.75 -22.25
CA ALA A 261 22.51 17.91 -22.48
C ALA A 261 21.59 18.17 -21.29
N VAL A 262 20.93 17.15 -20.76
CA VAL A 262 20.05 17.28 -19.60
C VAL A 262 20.82 17.79 -18.39
N GLY A 263 21.97 17.17 -18.04
CA GLY A 263 22.78 17.60 -16.91
C GLY A 263 23.22 19.06 -17.01
N ARG A 264 23.71 19.48 -18.18
CA ARG A 264 24.13 20.88 -18.42
C ARG A 264 22.95 21.85 -18.41
N MET A 265 21.79 21.47 -18.94
CA MET A 265 20.59 22.32 -18.92
C MET A 265 20.08 22.54 -17.49
N ILE A 266 20.09 21.50 -16.66
CA ILE A 266 19.75 21.61 -15.23
C ILE A 266 20.73 22.58 -14.55
N ALA A 267 22.03 22.42 -14.76
CA ALA A 267 23.06 23.27 -14.16
C ALA A 267 22.90 24.75 -14.53
N ARG A 268 22.76 25.05 -15.82
CA ARG A 268 22.54 26.42 -16.29
C ARG A 268 21.26 27.01 -15.72
N ARG A 269 20.18 26.24 -15.71
CA ARG A 269 18.90 26.70 -15.17
C ARG A 269 18.98 26.97 -13.67
N ALA A 270 19.64 26.10 -12.91
CA ALA A 270 19.88 26.31 -11.49
C ALA A 270 20.73 27.56 -11.24
N HIS A 271 21.79 27.74 -12.01
CA HIS A 271 22.66 28.92 -11.94
C HIS A 271 21.92 30.23 -12.25
N GLU A 272 21.01 30.23 -13.23
CA GLU A 272 20.13 31.36 -13.53
C GLU A 272 19.19 31.70 -12.35
N ILE A 273 18.57 30.69 -11.73
CA ILE A 273 17.69 30.86 -10.58
C ILE A 273 18.43 31.53 -9.42
N ALA A 274 19.69 31.15 -9.19
CA ALA A 274 20.52 31.70 -8.12
C ALA A 274 20.88 33.19 -8.30
N GLN A 275 20.80 33.76 -9.50
CA GLN A 275 21.20 35.16 -9.76
C GLN A 275 20.40 36.21 -8.97
N THR A 276 19.22 35.84 -8.49
CA THR A 276 18.32 36.74 -7.74
C THR A 276 18.28 36.44 -6.24
N MET A 277 19.15 35.54 -5.77
CA MET A 277 19.18 35.06 -4.41
C MET A 277 19.73 36.12 -3.46
N THR A 278 19.16 36.15 -2.25
CA THR A 278 19.68 36.94 -1.12
C THR A 278 20.38 36.02 -0.14
N PHE A 279 21.55 36.45 0.34
CA PHE A 279 22.36 35.70 1.28
C PHE A 279 22.24 36.26 2.69
N SER A 280 22.20 35.35 3.68
CA SER A 280 22.10 35.70 5.09
C SER A 280 22.82 34.67 5.95
N GLU A 281 23.06 35.01 7.22
CA GLU A 281 23.41 33.99 8.21
C GLU A 281 22.14 33.14 8.47
N PRO A 282 22.16 31.83 8.18
CA PRO A 282 20.99 30.98 8.32
C PRO A 282 20.75 30.62 9.79
N LYS A 283 19.49 30.36 10.12
CA LYS A 283 19.12 29.58 11.30
C LYS A 283 18.74 28.18 10.87
N MET A 284 19.43 27.18 11.40
CA MET A 284 19.29 25.78 11.03
C MET A 284 18.71 24.96 12.16
N MET A 285 17.93 23.95 11.80
CA MET A 285 17.37 23.00 12.74
C MET A 285 17.22 21.63 12.09
N LEU A 286 17.92 20.65 12.65
CA LEU A 286 17.87 19.26 12.21
C LEU A 286 16.95 18.48 13.14
N SER A 287 15.88 17.91 12.58
CA SER A 287 14.99 16.99 13.28
C SER A 287 15.14 15.59 12.72
N GLN A 288 15.04 14.59 13.59
CA GLN A 288 15.14 13.19 13.20
C GLN A 288 14.21 12.32 14.02
N LYS A 289 13.82 11.18 13.44
CA LYS A 289 12.99 10.18 14.10
C LYS A 289 13.31 8.80 13.55
N THR A 290 13.50 7.85 14.45
CA THR A 290 13.41 6.43 14.11
C THR A 290 11.93 6.07 14.12
N ALA A 291 11.40 5.70 12.95
CA ALA A 291 9.99 5.40 12.77
C ALA A 291 9.81 3.91 12.44
N PRO A 292 8.95 3.17 13.18
CA PRO A 292 8.60 1.82 12.79
C PRO A 292 7.85 1.85 11.46
N LEU A 293 8.22 0.95 10.54
CA LEU A 293 7.55 0.77 9.26
C LEU A 293 6.23 0.01 9.45
N PRO A 294 5.24 0.17 8.55
CA PRO A 294 4.07 -0.68 8.55
C PRO A 294 4.45 -2.16 8.36
N LEU A 295 3.59 -3.08 8.82
CA LEU A 295 3.85 -4.51 8.71
C LEU A 295 3.93 -4.96 7.25
N THR A 296 4.88 -5.85 6.95
CA THR A 296 5.13 -6.39 5.60
C THR A 296 5.27 -7.91 5.62
N LEU A 297 4.94 -8.57 4.51
CA LEU A 297 5.30 -9.97 4.27
C LEU A 297 6.79 -10.14 3.91
N ALA A 298 7.46 -9.05 3.52
CA ALA A 298 8.83 -9.06 3.01
C ALA A 298 9.90 -8.81 4.10
N THR A 299 9.69 -9.32 5.32
CA THR A 299 10.58 -9.13 6.48
C THR A 299 12.01 -9.64 6.28
N PHE A 300 12.23 -10.48 5.27
CA PHE A 300 13.56 -11.00 4.90
C PHE A 300 14.41 -10.00 4.10
N ILE A 301 13.81 -8.90 3.59
CA ILE A 301 14.51 -7.83 2.86
C ILE A 301 14.29 -6.43 3.42
N GLN A 302 13.16 -6.20 4.08
CA GLN A 302 12.84 -4.89 4.64
C GLN A 302 13.23 -4.80 6.12
N PRO A 303 13.74 -3.64 6.57
CA PRO A 303 13.93 -3.39 8.00
C PRO A 303 12.58 -3.20 8.70
N GLU A 304 12.60 -3.26 10.04
CA GLU A 304 11.42 -2.99 10.89
C GLU A 304 11.22 -1.48 11.15
N GLU A 305 12.29 -0.69 11.06
CA GLU A 305 12.29 0.75 11.30
C GLU A 305 13.25 1.46 10.36
N VAL A 306 13.03 2.76 10.16
CA VAL A 306 13.88 3.63 9.34
C VAL A 306 14.17 4.94 10.05
N VAL A 307 15.30 5.55 9.70
CA VAL A 307 15.67 6.89 10.16
C VAL A 307 15.17 7.93 9.16
N LEU A 308 14.29 8.80 9.62
CA LEU A 308 13.79 9.94 8.87
C LEU A 308 14.40 11.23 9.40
N LYS A 309 14.74 12.16 8.50
CA LYS A 309 15.31 13.46 8.88
C LYS A 309 14.62 14.60 8.13
N SER A 310 14.55 15.76 8.77
CA SER A 310 14.18 17.03 8.16
C SER A 310 15.21 18.09 8.55
N LEU A 311 15.54 18.97 7.62
CA LEU A 311 16.39 20.13 7.84
C LEU A 311 15.59 21.39 7.52
N GLU A 312 15.39 22.23 8.53
CA GLU A 312 14.86 23.57 8.36
C GLU A 312 16.03 24.56 8.26
N ILE A 313 16.02 25.42 7.25
CA ILE A 313 16.96 26.52 7.08
C ILE A 313 16.13 27.79 6.85
N ASN A 314 16.06 28.66 7.86
CA ASN A 314 15.13 29.79 7.88
C ASN A 314 13.67 29.31 7.64
N ASP A 315 13.11 29.56 6.46
CA ASP A 315 11.79 29.12 6.01
C ASP A 315 11.82 28.10 4.86
N LEU A 316 12.99 27.57 4.52
CA LEU A 316 13.12 26.38 3.67
C LEU A 316 13.00 25.11 4.53
N LEU A 317 12.17 24.16 4.08
CA LEU A 317 12.13 22.80 4.59
C LEU A 317 12.76 21.83 3.59
N ILE A 318 13.66 20.97 4.06
CA ILE A 318 14.20 19.84 3.30
C ILE A 318 13.82 18.55 4.03
N SER A 319 13.28 17.57 3.32
CA SER A 319 12.86 16.29 3.92
C SER A 319 13.55 15.14 3.24
N PHE A 320 14.14 14.26 4.06
CA PHE A 320 15.00 13.17 3.61
C PHE A 320 14.27 11.84 3.78
N PHE A 321 14.03 11.14 2.67
CA PHE A 321 13.23 9.92 2.61
C PHE A 321 14.11 8.69 2.28
N PRO A 322 13.91 7.56 2.96
CA PRO A 322 14.72 6.36 2.83
C PRO A 322 14.28 5.49 1.65
N GLY A 323 14.14 6.07 0.46
CA GLY A 323 13.64 5.37 -0.72
C GLY A 323 13.22 6.30 -1.83
N GLU A 324 12.31 5.83 -2.68
CA GLU A 324 11.90 6.47 -3.92
C GLU A 324 10.41 6.80 -3.89
N PRO A 325 10.02 7.96 -3.33
CA PRO A 325 8.64 8.42 -3.42
C PRO A 325 8.24 8.73 -4.86
N CYS A 326 7.08 8.25 -5.28
CA CYS A 326 6.45 8.74 -6.51
C CYS A 326 6.12 10.24 -6.40
N VAL A 327 6.08 10.91 -7.55
CA VAL A 327 5.99 12.36 -7.63
C VAL A 327 4.74 12.93 -6.96
N GLU A 328 3.62 12.21 -7.00
CA GLU A 328 2.36 12.60 -6.38
C GLU A 328 2.52 12.81 -4.87
N LEU A 329 3.25 11.90 -4.21
CA LEU A 329 3.55 12.03 -2.78
C LEU A 329 4.41 13.27 -2.56
N GLY A 330 5.46 13.47 -3.38
CA GLY A 330 6.33 14.64 -3.32
C GLY A 330 5.59 15.98 -3.45
N LEU A 331 4.64 16.07 -4.40
CA LEU A 331 3.81 17.25 -4.63
C LEU A 331 2.88 17.52 -3.43
N ASN A 332 2.28 16.48 -2.86
CA ASN A 332 1.41 16.60 -1.68
C ASN A 332 2.20 17.03 -0.43
N LEU A 333 3.38 16.45 -0.20
CA LEU A 333 4.29 16.85 0.88
C LEU A 333 4.66 18.34 0.77
N ARG A 334 4.97 18.81 -0.45
CA ARG A 334 5.23 20.23 -0.70
C ARG A 334 4.02 21.11 -0.37
N ALA A 335 2.83 20.72 -0.82
CA ALA A 335 1.61 21.47 -0.51
C ALA A 335 1.38 21.58 1.01
N LEU A 336 1.59 20.49 1.74
CA LEU A 336 1.48 20.43 3.21
C LEU A 336 2.52 21.32 3.93
N ALA A 337 3.75 21.40 3.41
CA ALA A 337 4.78 22.29 3.94
C ALA A 337 4.44 23.77 3.68
N LEU A 338 4.03 24.12 2.45
CA LEU A 338 3.63 25.49 2.12
C LEU A 338 2.43 25.95 2.97
N ALA A 339 1.47 25.05 3.22
CA ALA A 339 0.33 25.31 4.10
C ALA A 339 0.74 25.59 5.56
N ARG A 340 1.90 25.11 6.02
CA ARG A 340 2.49 25.41 7.34
C ARG A 340 3.38 26.65 7.36
N GLY A 341 3.41 27.41 6.25
CA GLY A 341 4.12 28.67 6.17
C GLY A 341 5.61 28.55 5.91
N TYR A 342 6.09 27.41 5.42
CA TYR A 342 7.43 27.34 4.80
C TYR A 342 7.40 28.08 3.44
N GLY A 343 8.48 28.78 3.11
CA GLY A 343 8.64 29.46 1.83
C GLY A 343 8.93 28.51 0.68
N ALA A 344 9.55 27.36 0.97
CA ALA A 344 9.84 26.31 0.01
C ALA A 344 9.97 24.93 0.67
N HIS A 345 9.76 23.87 -0.12
CA HIS A 345 10.00 22.49 0.30
C HIS A 345 10.74 21.68 -0.76
N PHE A 346 11.81 21.01 -0.33
CA PHE A 346 12.60 20.07 -1.13
C PHE A 346 12.42 18.65 -0.58
N SER A 347 11.82 17.78 -1.39
CA SER A 347 11.81 16.34 -1.15
C SER A 347 13.13 15.76 -1.62
N VAL A 348 13.81 15.01 -0.75
CA VAL A 348 15.07 14.34 -1.07
C VAL A 348 14.93 12.85 -0.83
N GLY A 349 14.83 12.07 -1.90
CA GLY A 349 14.80 10.61 -1.81
C GLY A 349 16.17 10.02 -1.42
N LEU A 350 16.22 8.69 -1.30
CA LEU A 350 17.45 7.89 -1.18
C LEU A 350 18.41 8.37 -0.11
N SER A 351 17.84 8.73 1.03
CA SER A 351 18.55 9.36 2.11
C SER A 351 18.59 8.48 3.35
N ASN A 352 19.79 8.30 3.91
CA ASN A 352 20.13 7.56 5.13
C ASN A 352 19.81 6.05 5.13
N ASP A 353 18.80 5.60 4.40
CA ASP A 353 18.43 4.20 4.24
C ASP A 353 17.77 3.97 2.86
N TYR A 354 17.44 2.72 2.56
CA TYR A 354 16.75 2.37 1.31
C TYR A 354 15.75 1.24 1.51
N VAL A 355 14.47 1.60 1.44
CA VAL A 355 13.32 0.70 1.55
C VAL A 355 12.49 0.67 0.27
N ASN A 356 13.13 0.89 -0.88
CA ASN A 356 12.54 0.85 -2.21
C ASN A 356 11.52 1.98 -2.43
N TYR A 357 10.32 1.69 -2.93
CA TYR A 357 9.39 2.69 -3.43
C TYR A 357 8.31 3.06 -2.42
N PHE A 358 7.81 4.29 -2.54
CA PHE A 358 6.57 4.73 -1.92
C PHE A 358 5.59 5.15 -3.02
N VAL A 359 4.46 4.44 -3.14
CA VAL A 359 3.40 4.77 -4.10
C VAL A 359 2.16 5.34 -3.41
N PRO A 360 1.45 6.28 -4.06
CA PRO A 360 0.11 6.68 -3.67
C PRO A 360 -0.83 5.48 -3.63
N ARG A 361 -1.76 5.49 -2.68
CA ARG A 361 -2.74 4.42 -2.47
C ARG A 361 -3.52 4.07 -3.73
N HIS A 362 -3.95 5.07 -4.49
CA HIS A 362 -4.73 4.87 -5.71
C HIS A 362 -3.97 4.14 -6.82
N LEU A 363 -2.63 4.15 -6.79
CA LEU A 363 -1.76 3.43 -7.73
C LEU A 363 -1.35 2.04 -7.21
N TYR A 364 -1.69 1.68 -5.98
CA TYR A 364 -1.25 0.43 -5.36
C TYR A 364 -1.75 -0.81 -6.12
N ALA A 365 -2.97 -0.73 -6.65
CA ALA A 365 -3.59 -1.80 -7.42
C ALA A 365 -2.99 -1.95 -8.84
N ASP A 366 -2.26 -0.94 -9.32
CA ASP A 366 -1.59 -1.00 -10.61
C ASP A 366 -0.27 -1.74 -10.45
N LEU A 367 -0.12 -2.91 -11.09
CA LEU A 367 1.11 -3.71 -11.10
C LEU A 367 2.26 -3.06 -11.90
N THR A 368 2.50 -1.78 -11.65
CA THR A 368 3.71 -1.07 -12.05
C THR A 368 4.91 -1.56 -11.24
N TYR A 369 6.12 -1.24 -11.71
CA TYR A 369 7.33 -1.60 -10.99
C TYR A 369 7.38 -0.94 -9.60
N GLU A 370 7.01 0.34 -9.51
CA GLU A 370 6.98 1.12 -8.26
C GLU A 370 6.00 0.52 -7.27
N SER A 371 4.79 0.15 -7.72
CA SER A 371 3.83 -0.55 -6.87
C SER A 371 4.44 -1.87 -6.41
N ALA A 372 4.90 -2.73 -7.32
CA ALA A 372 5.49 -4.03 -6.98
C ALA A 372 6.62 -3.92 -5.94
N MET A 373 7.41 -2.85 -5.99
CA MET A 373 8.51 -2.60 -5.06
C MET A 373 8.12 -1.76 -3.83
N THR A 374 6.83 -1.50 -3.60
CA THR A 374 6.29 -0.98 -2.34
C THR A 374 5.81 -2.14 -1.48
N PHE A 375 6.44 -2.38 -0.33
CA PHE A 375 6.24 -3.61 0.45
C PHE A 375 5.33 -3.46 1.69
N PHE A 376 4.89 -2.25 2.02
CA PHE A 376 4.28 -1.93 3.31
C PHE A 376 2.77 -1.65 3.23
N GLY A 377 2.10 -2.12 2.17
CA GLY A 377 0.67 -1.93 1.97
C GLY A 377 0.28 -0.56 1.38
N PRO A 378 -0.99 -0.38 1.00
CA PRO A 378 -1.51 0.90 0.49
C PRO A 378 -1.51 2.01 1.55
N GLY A 379 -1.57 1.66 2.83
CA GLY A 379 -1.48 2.58 3.97
C GLY A 379 -0.12 3.26 4.15
N THR A 380 0.90 2.88 3.39
CA THR A 380 2.22 3.51 3.42
C THR A 380 2.16 5.00 3.09
N GLU A 381 1.19 5.42 2.27
CA GLU A 381 0.95 6.84 1.97
C GLU A 381 0.65 7.65 3.24
N ASP A 382 -0.29 7.19 4.07
CA ASP A 382 -0.67 7.89 5.30
C ASP A 382 0.49 7.87 6.29
N TRP A 383 1.17 6.72 6.44
CA TRP A 383 2.36 6.61 7.27
C TRP A 383 3.43 7.64 6.87
N LEU A 384 3.70 7.81 5.58
CA LEU A 384 4.69 8.75 5.06
C LEU A 384 4.31 10.20 5.43
N TYR A 385 3.05 10.58 5.23
CA TYR A 385 2.56 11.90 5.61
C TYR A 385 2.63 12.10 7.12
N GLU A 386 2.18 11.16 7.94
CA GLU A 386 2.26 11.24 9.40
C GLU A 386 3.71 11.44 9.88
N GLN A 387 4.65 10.67 9.34
CA GLN A 387 6.05 10.82 9.73
C GLN A 387 6.62 12.17 9.30
N PHE A 388 6.31 12.60 8.09
CA PHE A 388 6.70 13.91 7.56
C PHE A 388 6.19 15.06 8.43
N LEU A 389 4.91 15.03 8.81
CA LEU A 389 4.31 16.04 9.68
C LEU A 389 4.94 16.02 11.07
N SER A 390 5.24 14.84 11.62
CA SER A 390 5.86 14.71 12.95
C SER A 390 7.28 15.26 13.05
N LEU A 391 7.93 15.52 11.91
CA LEU A 391 9.29 16.07 11.81
C LEU A 391 9.32 17.58 11.54
N MET A 392 8.16 18.23 11.41
CA MET A 392 8.08 19.69 11.27
C MET A 392 7.93 20.36 12.62
N LEU A 393 8.60 21.50 12.79
CA LEU A 393 8.51 22.28 14.02
C LEU A 393 7.61 23.52 13.87
N ARG A 394 7.31 23.96 12.64
CA ARG A 394 6.23 24.93 12.38
C ARG A 394 4.89 24.24 12.53
N VAL A 395 4.23 24.50 13.68
CA VAL A 395 2.87 24.03 13.93
C VAL A 395 1.90 24.80 13.03
N GLY A 396 1.00 24.10 12.34
CA GLY A 396 -0.06 24.74 11.55
C GLY A 396 -0.99 25.56 12.44
N ALA A 397 -1.64 26.59 11.87
CA ALA A 397 -2.49 27.51 12.63
C ALA A 397 -3.69 26.85 13.33
N ASP A 398 -4.07 25.62 12.96
CA ASP A 398 -5.28 24.93 13.41
C ASP A 398 -5.09 23.42 13.72
N GLU A 399 -3.88 22.92 13.98
CA GLU A 399 -3.69 21.47 14.23
C GLU A 399 -3.42 21.12 15.70
N GLU A 400 -4.37 20.39 16.29
CA GLU A 400 -4.03 19.38 17.30
C GLU A 400 -3.22 18.29 16.59
N ALA A 401 -2.05 17.91 17.14
CA ALA A 401 -1.32 16.74 16.67
C ALA A 401 -2.28 15.55 16.59
N PRO A 402 -2.26 14.72 15.52
CA PRO A 402 -3.12 13.55 15.45
C PRO A 402 -2.77 12.63 16.62
N GLY A 403 -3.52 12.76 17.70
CA GLY A 403 -3.55 11.78 18.75
C GLY A 403 -4.17 10.54 18.15
N GLN A 404 -3.51 9.39 18.30
CA GLN A 404 -4.19 8.11 18.17
C GLN A 404 -5.34 8.12 19.19
N THR A 405 -6.52 8.55 18.76
CA THR A 405 -7.72 8.39 19.56
C THR A 405 -7.84 6.89 19.76
N PRO A 406 -7.83 6.38 21.00
CA PRO A 406 -7.98 4.96 21.23
C PRO A 406 -9.21 4.50 20.47
N LEU A 407 -9.03 3.51 19.60
CA LEU A 407 -10.14 2.95 18.83
C LEU A 407 -11.21 2.51 19.84
N PRO A 408 -12.48 2.91 19.65
CA PRO A 408 -13.54 2.48 20.54
C PRO A 408 -13.54 0.95 20.61
N GLU A 409 -13.64 0.41 21.82
CA GLU A 409 -13.75 -1.04 21.99
C GLU A 409 -15.03 -1.54 21.29
N PRO A 410 -14.95 -2.58 20.45
CA PRO A 410 -16.10 -3.09 19.74
C PRO A 410 -17.11 -3.71 20.71
N LEU A 411 -18.41 -3.51 20.44
CA LEU A 411 -19.46 -4.20 21.19
C LEU A 411 -19.66 -5.60 20.61
N LEU A 412 -19.27 -6.62 21.38
CA LEU A 412 -19.46 -8.02 21.05
C LEU A 412 -20.66 -8.60 21.80
N GLU A 413 -21.51 -9.32 21.06
CA GLU A 413 -22.69 -10.00 21.59
C GLU A 413 -22.68 -11.48 21.15
N GLU A 414 -23.04 -12.38 22.06
CA GLU A 414 -23.25 -13.79 21.70
C GLU A 414 -24.61 -13.97 21.03
N VAL A 415 -24.62 -14.74 19.95
CA VAL A 415 -25.83 -15.21 19.27
C VAL A 415 -25.74 -16.73 19.14
N ASP A 416 -26.87 -17.42 19.07
CA ASP A 416 -26.86 -18.88 19.12
C ASP A 416 -26.05 -19.49 17.96
N GLY A 417 -24.96 -20.19 18.30
CA GLY A 417 -24.00 -20.75 17.33
C GLY A 417 -23.04 -19.74 16.67
N GLY A 418 -23.09 -18.44 16.99
CA GLY A 418 -22.33 -17.39 16.30
C GLY A 418 -21.83 -16.26 17.21
N THR A 419 -21.46 -15.13 16.60
CA THR A 419 -21.11 -13.88 17.30
C THR A 419 -21.68 -12.69 16.52
N MET A 420 -22.12 -11.64 17.19
CA MET A 420 -22.43 -10.34 16.58
C MET A 420 -21.44 -9.27 17.06
N ILE A 421 -21.05 -8.39 16.14
CA ILE A 421 -20.24 -7.20 16.40
C ILE A 421 -20.97 -5.96 15.86
N THR A 422 -20.94 -4.85 16.61
CA THR A 422 -21.30 -3.53 16.09
C THR A 422 -20.05 -2.66 15.98
N VAL A 423 -19.83 -2.09 14.80
CA VAL A 423 -18.70 -1.18 14.50
C VAL A 423 -19.20 0.18 14.01
N LYS A 424 -18.55 1.26 14.44
CA LYS A 424 -18.96 2.64 14.11
C LYS A 424 -17.78 3.58 13.85
N GLY A 425 -17.91 4.49 12.88
CA GLY A 425 -16.91 5.54 12.62
C GLY A 425 -16.54 5.68 11.15
N ASP A 426 -15.42 6.33 10.89
CA ASP A 426 -14.78 6.37 9.57
C ASP A 426 -14.34 4.97 9.10
N SER A 427 -14.10 4.81 7.81
CA SER A 427 -13.78 3.51 7.19
C SER A 427 -12.62 2.78 7.86
N ARG A 428 -11.52 3.46 8.20
CA ARG A 428 -10.36 2.84 8.88
C ARG A 428 -10.74 2.39 10.29
N SER A 429 -11.47 3.23 11.03
CA SER A 429 -11.96 2.92 12.37
C SER A 429 -12.92 1.72 12.40
N LEU A 430 -13.81 1.58 11.40
CA LEU A 430 -14.69 0.41 11.25
C LEU A 430 -13.87 -0.89 11.12
N GLY A 431 -12.88 -0.85 10.24
CA GLY A 431 -11.95 -1.95 10.00
C GLY A 431 -11.19 -2.32 11.26
N ALA A 432 -10.60 -1.34 11.94
CA ALA A 432 -9.74 -1.56 13.08
C ALA A 432 -10.50 -2.11 14.30
N GLN A 433 -11.73 -1.68 14.55
CA GLN A 433 -12.61 -2.30 15.56
C GLN A 433 -12.80 -3.79 15.29
N ARG A 434 -13.08 -4.15 14.04
CA ARG A 434 -13.27 -5.55 13.64
C ARG A 434 -11.98 -6.36 13.70
N GLY A 435 -10.88 -5.79 13.20
CA GLY A 435 -9.54 -6.38 13.27
C GLY A 435 -9.14 -6.68 14.70
N ASN A 436 -9.36 -5.75 15.63
CA ASN A 436 -9.08 -5.91 17.05
C ASN A 436 -9.95 -7.01 17.68
N ALA A 437 -11.26 -7.00 17.42
CA ALA A 437 -12.21 -7.98 17.97
C ALA A 437 -11.84 -9.43 17.60
N PHE A 438 -11.34 -9.64 16.38
CA PHE A 438 -11.10 -10.96 15.83
C PHE A 438 -9.62 -11.24 15.53
N ALA A 439 -8.69 -10.47 16.11
CA ALA A 439 -7.26 -10.55 15.77
C ALA A 439 -6.71 -11.98 15.84
N VAL A 440 -7.03 -12.71 16.92
CA VAL A 440 -6.59 -14.10 17.13
C VAL A 440 -7.13 -15.02 16.04
N ASP A 441 -8.41 -14.89 15.67
CA ASP A 441 -9.03 -15.77 14.68
C ASP A 441 -8.58 -15.42 13.25
N ILE A 442 -8.43 -14.14 12.92
CA ILE A 442 -7.89 -13.68 11.62
C ILE A 442 -6.46 -14.20 11.44
N GLN A 443 -5.59 -14.04 12.45
CA GLN A 443 -4.22 -14.58 12.40
C GLN A 443 -4.20 -16.10 12.25
N ALA A 444 -5.03 -16.82 13.02
CA ALA A 444 -5.13 -18.27 12.93
C ALA A 444 -5.59 -18.74 11.53
N ARG A 445 -6.52 -18.00 10.91
CA ARG A 445 -7.01 -18.31 9.55
C ARG A 445 -5.98 -17.97 8.48
N PHE A 446 -5.24 -16.86 8.62
CA PHE A 446 -4.11 -16.56 7.74
C PHE A 446 -3.06 -17.67 7.78
N GLU A 447 -2.69 -18.11 8.99
CA GLU A 447 -1.74 -19.21 9.17
C GLU A 447 -2.24 -20.51 8.51
N GLN A 448 -3.47 -20.93 8.82
CA GLN A 448 -4.03 -22.18 8.32
C GLN A 448 -4.26 -22.19 6.81
N ARG A 449 -4.65 -21.06 6.21
CA ARG A 449 -5.14 -21.01 4.83
C ARG A 449 -4.16 -20.45 3.82
N VAL A 450 -3.16 -19.71 4.28
CA VAL A 450 -2.18 -19.06 3.41
C VAL A 450 -0.80 -19.60 3.73
N VAL A 451 -0.36 -19.52 4.98
CA VAL A 451 1.01 -19.86 5.37
C VAL A 451 1.26 -21.37 5.30
N GLN A 452 0.37 -22.20 5.85
CA GLN A 452 0.53 -23.65 5.86
C GLN A 452 0.60 -24.28 4.45
N PRO A 453 -0.29 -23.96 3.49
CA PRO A 453 -0.16 -24.46 2.12
C PRO A 453 1.15 -24.04 1.43
N VAL A 454 1.59 -22.81 1.66
CA VAL A 454 2.90 -22.34 1.15
C VAL A 454 4.04 -23.14 1.76
N ASN A 455 4.01 -23.37 3.08
CA ASN A 455 5.01 -24.18 3.78
C ASN A 455 5.03 -25.64 3.32
N GLN A 456 3.87 -26.18 2.92
CA GLN A 456 3.73 -27.55 2.40
C GLN A 456 4.14 -27.67 0.92
N GLY A 457 4.37 -26.54 0.24
CA GLY A 457 4.75 -26.49 -1.17
C GLY A 457 3.57 -26.53 -2.14
N ASP A 458 2.33 -26.59 -1.66
CA ASP A 458 1.13 -26.70 -2.51
C ASP A 458 1.00 -25.52 -3.49
N TRP A 459 1.51 -24.35 -3.08
CA TRP A 459 1.41 -23.09 -3.83
C TRP A 459 2.73 -22.63 -4.45
N VAL A 460 3.79 -23.46 -4.36
CA VAL A 460 5.10 -23.14 -4.95
C VAL A 460 5.34 -24.09 -6.14
N PRO A 461 5.47 -23.57 -7.37
CA PRO A 461 5.74 -24.44 -8.52
C PRO A 461 7.06 -25.21 -8.37
N ASP A 462 7.08 -26.50 -8.72
CA ASP A 462 8.28 -27.35 -8.68
C ASP A 462 9.36 -26.96 -9.73
N SER A 463 9.10 -25.94 -10.55
CA SER A 463 9.94 -25.55 -11.69
C SER A 463 10.02 -24.04 -11.87
N GLY A 464 10.93 -23.57 -12.73
CA GLY A 464 11.19 -22.14 -12.95
C GLY A 464 12.13 -21.56 -11.90
N MET A 465 11.89 -20.32 -11.47
CA MET A 465 12.74 -19.62 -10.49
C MET A 465 12.80 -20.32 -9.12
N TRP A 466 11.83 -21.19 -8.82
CA TRP A 466 11.67 -21.86 -7.52
C TRP A 466 12.51 -23.14 -7.37
N GLY A 467 12.67 -23.92 -8.44
CA GLY A 467 13.32 -25.23 -8.42
C GLY A 467 14.85 -25.23 -8.28
N GLY A 468 15.47 -24.05 -8.11
CA GLY A 468 16.92 -23.86 -8.00
C GLY A 468 17.33 -22.88 -6.91
N LEU A 469 16.43 -22.51 -5.99
CA LEU A 469 16.77 -21.61 -4.90
C LEU A 469 17.73 -22.29 -3.90
N PRO A 470 18.82 -21.62 -3.48
CA PRO A 470 19.72 -22.16 -2.47
C PRO A 470 19.01 -22.49 -1.15
N ALA A 471 19.47 -23.52 -0.44
CA ALA A 471 18.84 -24.00 0.80
C ALA A 471 18.77 -22.98 1.95
N PHE A 472 19.54 -21.88 1.89
CA PHE A 472 19.48 -20.79 2.88
C PHE A 472 18.34 -19.78 2.60
N VAL A 473 17.65 -19.88 1.46
CA VAL A 473 16.53 -18.99 1.12
C VAL A 473 15.28 -19.48 1.84
N ASN A 474 14.63 -18.58 2.58
CA ASN A 474 13.31 -18.84 3.16
C ASN A 474 12.25 -18.80 2.05
N VAL A 475 12.06 -19.95 1.38
CA VAL A 475 11.13 -20.10 0.25
C VAL A 475 9.70 -19.66 0.64
N PRO A 476 9.15 -20.03 1.82
CA PRO A 476 7.83 -19.55 2.22
C PRO A 476 7.71 -18.03 2.35
N ALA A 477 8.66 -17.35 3.01
CA ALA A 477 8.62 -15.90 3.15
C ALA A 477 8.71 -15.18 1.80
N LEU A 478 9.54 -15.71 0.90
CA LEU A 478 9.67 -15.23 -0.48
C LEU A 478 8.36 -15.44 -1.26
N ALA A 479 7.79 -16.65 -1.20
CA ALA A 479 6.54 -17.00 -1.87
C ALA A 479 5.37 -16.12 -1.42
N LEU A 480 5.18 -15.95 -0.11
CA LEU A 480 4.13 -15.08 0.44
C LEU A 480 4.23 -13.64 -0.08
N SER A 481 5.44 -13.09 -0.14
CA SER A 481 5.67 -11.74 -0.67
C SER A 481 5.30 -11.64 -2.16
N PHE A 482 5.74 -12.60 -2.98
CA PHE A 482 5.39 -12.64 -4.41
C PHE A 482 3.90 -12.83 -4.65
N MET A 483 3.25 -13.67 -3.85
CA MET A 483 1.81 -13.86 -3.91
C MET A 483 1.06 -12.58 -3.53
N GLY A 484 1.48 -11.91 -2.45
CA GLY A 484 0.94 -10.62 -2.03
C GLY A 484 1.03 -9.59 -3.16
N MET A 485 2.21 -9.43 -3.78
CA MET A 485 2.42 -8.57 -4.94
C MET A 485 1.52 -8.97 -6.12
N GLY A 486 1.50 -10.25 -6.50
CA GLY A 486 0.71 -10.75 -7.63
C GLY A 486 -0.80 -10.61 -7.45
N SER A 487 -1.29 -10.56 -6.20
CA SER A 487 -2.71 -10.42 -5.88
C SER A 487 -3.23 -8.97 -5.97
N ARG A 488 -2.38 -7.95 -6.15
CA ARG A 488 -2.80 -6.54 -6.10
C ARG A 488 -3.72 -6.10 -7.22
N ASN A 489 -3.65 -6.73 -8.40
CA ASN A 489 -4.62 -6.46 -9.48
C ASN A 489 -6.07 -6.72 -9.02
N LEU A 490 -6.27 -7.64 -8.08
CA LEU A 490 -7.59 -7.93 -7.50
C LEU A 490 -8.14 -6.74 -6.68
N LEU A 491 -7.33 -5.74 -6.33
CA LEU A 491 -7.81 -4.52 -5.67
C LEU A 491 -8.50 -3.55 -6.66
N LYS A 492 -8.38 -3.78 -7.98
CA LYS A 492 -8.98 -2.90 -8.99
C LYS A 492 -10.51 -2.91 -8.90
N GLY A 493 -11.07 -1.72 -8.69
CA GLY A 493 -12.51 -1.51 -8.56
C GLY A 493 -13.00 -1.40 -7.11
N ILE A 494 -12.15 -1.68 -6.13
CA ILE A 494 -12.47 -1.46 -4.71
C ILE A 494 -12.51 0.04 -4.43
N SER A 495 -13.53 0.51 -3.71
CA SER A 495 -13.61 1.91 -3.27
C SER A 495 -12.47 2.28 -2.31
N LEU A 496 -12.12 3.56 -2.26
CA LEU A 496 -11.14 4.06 -1.29
C LEU A 496 -11.58 3.78 0.15
N ASP A 497 -12.88 3.87 0.43
CA ASP A 497 -13.45 3.59 1.75
C ASP A 497 -13.23 2.13 2.15
N LEU A 498 -13.56 1.18 1.27
CA LEU A 498 -13.36 -0.24 1.56
C LEU A 498 -11.86 -0.60 1.64
N MET A 499 -10.99 0.05 0.87
CA MET A 499 -9.55 -0.11 1.01
C MET A 499 -9.07 0.33 2.40
N LYS A 500 -9.51 1.50 2.88
CA LYS A 500 -9.22 1.99 4.24
C LYS A 500 -9.79 1.10 5.34
N GLU A 501 -10.99 0.55 5.15
CA GLU A 501 -11.55 -0.45 6.07
C GLU A 501 -10.66 -1.70 6.16
N MET A 502 -10.18 -2.22 5.03
CA MET A 502 -9.25 -3.35 5.04
C MET A 502 -7.90 -2.99 5.68
N GLU A 503 -7.38 -1.77 5.47
CA GLU A 503 -6.17 -1.29 6.16
C GLU A 503 -6.35 -1.29 7.68
N GLY A 504 -7.45 -0.73 8.18
CA GLY A 504 -7.77 -0.76 9.61
C GLY A 504 -7.94 -2.18 10.13
N MET A 505 -8.62 -3.06 9.37
CA MET A 505 -8.79 -4.46 9.75
C MET A 505 -7.45 -5.20 9.84
N ALA A 506 -6.52 -4.95 8.91
CA ALA A 506 -5.19 -5.53 8.93
C ALA A 506 -4.38 -5.04 10.14
N GLU A 507 -4.42 -3.73 10.43
CA GLU A 507 -3.79 -3.12 11.59
C GLU A 507 -4.31 -3.72 12.90
N GLY A 508 -5.63 -3.75 13.11
CA GLY A 508 -6.24 -4.32 14.31
C GLY A 508 -5.95 -5.81 14.48
N ALA A 509 -5.88 -6.54 13.36
CA ALA A 509 -5.49 -7.94 13.34
C ALA A 509 -3.97 -8.15 13.48
N ARG A 510 -3.16 -7.09 13.46
CA ARG A 510 -1.68 -7.12 13.50
C ARG A 510 -1.10 -7.98 12.38
N LEU A 511 -1.67 -7.84 11.19
CA LEU A 511 -1.21 -8.50 9.98
C LEU A 511 -0.77 -7.46 8.95
N PRO A 512 0.24 -7.76 8.11
CA PRO A 512 0.47 -7.01 6.89
C PRO A 512 -0.81 -6.92 6.05
N PHE A 513 -1.02 -5.80 5.36
CA PHE A 513 -2.20 -5.62 4.49
C PHE A 513 -2.30 -6.76 3.47
N GLU A 514 -1.20 -7.14 2.83
CA GLU A 514 -1.18 -8.27 1.90
C GLU A 514 -1.49 -9.60 2.58
N GLY A 515 -1.17 -9.76 3.86
CA GLY A 515 -1.55 -10.95 4.61
C GLY A 515 -3.07 -11.05 4.73
N LEU A 516 -3.73 -9.95 5.09
CA LEU A 516 -5.19 -9.88 5.10
C LEU A 516 -5.76 -10.08 3.69
N TRP A 517 -5.17 -9.44 2.67
CA TRP A 517 -5.63 -9.51 1.29
C TRP A 517 -5.51 -10.93 0.70
N LEU A 518 -4.41 -11.62 0.97
CA LEU A 518 -4.27 -13.04 0.63
C LEU A 518 -5.29 -13.90 1.37
N LEU A 519 -5.59 -13.60 2.64
CA LEU A 519 -6.63 -14.30 3.38
C LEU A 519 -8.03 -14.06 2.78
N GLN A 520 -8.36 -12.83 2.37
CA GLN A 520 -9.63 -12.53 1.68
C GLN A 520 -9.79 -13.37 0.41
N ASN A 521 -8.68 -13.61 -0.28
CA ASN A 521 -8.64 -14.38 -1.51
C ASN A 521 -8.33 -15.87 -1.26
N ALA A 522 -8.07 -16.31 -0.02
CA ALA A 522 -7.76 -17.70 0.31
C ALA A 522 -8.80 -18.72 -0.16
N PRO A 523 -10.13 -18.43 -0.11
CA PRO A 523 -11.14 -19.29 -0.73
C PRO A 523 -10.88 -19.62 -2.19
N LEU A 524 -10.25 -18.71 -2.93
CA LEU A 524 -9.89 -18.92 -4.32
C LEU A 524 -8.79 -19.99 -4.48
N TYR A 525 -8.04 -20.29 -3.42
CA TYR A 525 -6.85 -21.13 -3.41
C TYR A 525 -7.00 -22.44 -2.60
N ALA A 526 -8.10 -22.63 -1.87
CA ALA A 526 -8.22 -23.60 -0.76
C ALA A 526 -8.36 -25.09 -1.14
N GLY A 527 -8.14 -25.50 -2.41
CA GLY A 527 -8.33 -26.90 -2.81
C GLY A 527 -7.48 -27.37 -3.99
N ILE A 528 -6.19 -27.67 -3.80
CA ILE A 528 -5.36 -28.17 -4.92
C ILE A 528 -4.64 -29.48 -4.60
N ASN A 529 -5.07 -30.53 -5.30
CA ASN A 529 -4.20 -31.45 -6.05
C ASN A 529 -4.73 -31.72 -7.48
N ASP A 530 -5.74 -30.97 -7.93
CA ASP A 530 -6.10 -30.81 -9.33
C ASP A 530 -5.86 -29.35 -9.69
N LYS A 531 -4.92 -29.09 -10.61
CA LYS A 531 -4.55 -27.73 -11.06
C LYS A 531 -5.54 -27.16 -12.10
N SER A 532 -6.65 -27.85 -12.38
CA SER A 532 -7.72 -27.38 -13.28
C SER A 532 -8.90 -26.67 -12.59
N LEU A 533 -8.84 -26.49 -11.26
CA LEU A 533 -9.85 -25.76 -10.48
C LEU A 533 -9.18 -24.91 -9.39
N LEU A 534 -8.58 -23.79 -9.80
CA LEU A 534 -8.59 -22.60 -8.95
C LEU A 534 -10.09 -22.27 -8.71
N TYR A 535 -10.52 -21.91 -7.50
CA TYR A 535 -11.92 -21.57 -7.11
C TYR A 535 -12.93 -22.72 -6.86
N ALA A 536 -12.73 -23.54 -5.82
CA ALA A 536 -13.84 -24.35 -5.28
C ALA A 536 -14.94 -23.42 -4.70
N ALA A 537 -16.07 -23.34 -5.40
CA ALA A 537 -17.17 -22.44 -5.05
C ALA A 537 -18.02 -22.96 -3.87
N PRO A 538 -18.39 -22.13 -2.87
CA PRO A 538 -19.49 -22.44 -1.96
C PRO A 538 -20.78 -22.75 -2.71
N ILE A 539 -21.61 -23.63 -2.15
CA ILE A 539 -22.97 -23.89 -2.63
C ILE A 539 -23.93 -23.11 -1.74
N CYS A 540 -24.83 -22.31 -2.30
CA CYS A 540 -25.84 -21.60 -1.53
C CYS A 540 -27.26 -22.06 -1.89
N THR A 541 -28.26 -21.52 -1.19
CA THR A 541 -29.67 -21.50 -1.63
C THR A 541 -30.16 -20.08 -1.39
N MET A 542 -30.83 -19.46 -2.36
CA MET A 542 -31.44 -18.14 -2.21
C MET A 542 -32.84 -18.14 -2.81
N VAL A 543 -33.82 -17.61 -2.10
CA VAL A 543 -35.20 -17.47 -2.60
C VAL A 543 -35.74 -16.10 -2.19
N ALA A 544 -36.48 -15.45 -3.09
CA ALA A 544 -37.30 -14.29 -2.75
C ALA A 544 -38.78 -14.69 -2.89
N ILE A 545 -39.56 -14.37 -1.87
CA ILE A 545 -41.02 -14.53 -1.86
C ILE A 545 -41.59 -13.13 -1.82
N THR A 546 -42.59 -12.85 -2.65
CA THR A 546 -43.07 -11.48 -2.91
C THR A 546 -44.59 -11.43 -3.04
N GLY A 547 -45.15 -10.24 -2.89
CA GLY A 547 -46.58 -9.99 -3.06
C GLY A 547 -47.42 -10.74 -2.04
N GLY A 548 -48.59 -11.24 -2.48
CA GLY A 548 -49.53 -11.93 -1.59
C GLY A 548 -48.96 -13.19 -0.92
N ARG A 549 -47.93 -13.82 -1.51
CA ARG A 549 -47.28 -15.00 -0.92
C ARG A 549 -46.39 -14.65 0.28
N ALA A 550 -45.94 -13.40 0.38
CA ALA A 550 -45.11 -12.90 1.47
C ALA A 550 -45.93 -12.30 2.64
N GLY A 551 -47.27 -12.32 2.54
CA GLY A 551 -48.15 -11.79 3.58
C GLY A 551 -47.87 -10.33 3.92
N ALA A 552 -47.84 -10.01 5.21
CA ALA A 552 -47.64 -8.66 5.72
C ALA A 552 -46.28 -8.04 5.38
N GLU A 553 -45.25 -8.86 5.17
CA GLU A 553 -43.90 -8.37 4.85
C GLU A 553 -43.80 -7.89 3.41
N SER A 554 -44.72 -8.29 2.52
CA SER A 554 -44.75 -8.00 1.08
C SER A 554 -43.54 -8.51 0.27
N ILE A 555 -42.39 -8.74 0.92
CA ILE A 555 -41.19 -9.39 0.41
C ILE A 555 -40.41 -10.06 1.54
N ILE A 556 -39.99 -11.31 1.34
CA ILE A 556 -39.19 -12.10 2.28
C ILE A 556 -38.07 -12.77 1.50
N ILE A 557 -36.82 -12.61 1.93
CA ILE A 557 -35.66 -13.24 1.30
C ILE A 557 -35.13 -14.34 2.21
N GLY A 558 -35.09 -15.59 1.74
CA GLY A 558 -34.50 -16.71 2.46
C GLY A 558 -33.18 -17.14 1.84
N ARG A 559 -32.16 -17.39 2.66
CA ARG A 559 -30.85 -17.88 2.21
C ARG A 559 -30.24 -18.91 3.14
N ASN A 560 -29.59 -19.92 2.55
CA ASN A 560 -28.51 -20.69 3.19
C ASN A 560 -27.17 -20.44 2.49
N LEU A 561 -26.11 -20.23 3.26
CA LEU A 561 -24.73 -20.28 2.79
C LEU A 561 -24.10 -21.59 3.26
N ASP A 562 -23.60 -22.40 2.33
CA ASP A 562 -22.77 -23.54 2.67
C ASP A 562 -21.32 -23.29 2.32
N TRP A 563 -20.45 -23.74 3.23
CA TRP A 563 -19.01 -23.65 3.12
C TRP A 563 -18.38 -24.93 3.67
N ALA A 564 -17.51 -25.58 2.90
CA ALA A 564 -16.93 -26.85 3.33
C ALA A 564 -16.07 -26.71 4.60
N LEU A 565 -15.35 -25.59 4.75
CA LEU A 565 -14.48 -25.35 5.90
C LEU A 565 -15.29 -24.96 7.15
N PRO A 566 -14.93 -25.45 8.34
CA PRO A 566 -15.63 -25.15 9.58
C PRO A 566 -15.39 -23.70 9.98
N GLU A 567 -16.40 -22.86 9.81
CA GLU A 567 -16.33 -21.43 10.10
C GLU A 567 -17.38 -21.04 11.12
N LYS A 568 -16.97 -20.24 12.11
CA LYS A 568 -17.92 -19.62 13.01
C LYS A 568 -18.53 -18.41 12.31
N GLY A 569 -19.86 -18.39 12.24
CA GLY A 569 -20.58 -17.27 11.63
C GLY A 569 -20.52 -16.01 12.48
N VAL A 570 -20.37 -14.88 11.81
CA VAL A 570 -20.30 -13.55 12.41
C VAL A 570 -21.31 -12.63 11.74
N ILE A 571 -22.00 -11.86 12.56
CA ILE A 571 -22.89 -10.78 12.13
C ILE A 571 -22.17 -9.48 12.39
N THR A 572 -22.00 -8.67 11.36
CA THR A 572 -21.38 -7.34 11.49
C THR A 572 -22.44 -6.29 11.23
N ARG A 573 -22.79 -5.51 12.26
CA ARG A 573 -23.55 -4.27 12.12
C ARG A 573 -22.57 -3.13 11.91
N VAL A 574 -22.67 -2.46 10.76
CA VAL A 574 -21.77 -1.40 10.33
C VAL A 574 -22.52 -0.07 10.38
N GLN A 575 -21.98 0.90 11.13
CA GLN A 575 -22.51 2.25 11.27
C GLN A 575 -21.47 3.26 10.77
N PRO A 576 -21.36 3.45 9.44
CA PRO A 576 -20.38 4.36 8.87
C PRO A 576 -20.75 5.83 9.14
N GLU A 577 -19.76 6.72 9.14
CA GLU A 577 -20.00 8.17 9.22
C GLU A 577 -20.69 8.74 7.97
N SER A 578 -20.47 8.10 6.81
CA SER A 578 -21.09 8.49 5.54
C SER A 578 -21.66 7.28 4.80
N GLY A 579 -22.79 7.49 4.14
CA GLY A 579 -23.53 6.42 3.45
C GLY A 579 -24.50 5.71 4.39
N HIS A 580 -24.87 4.49 4.02
CA HIS A 580 -25.94 3.73 4.65
C HIS A 580 -25.41 2.76 5.70
N PRO A 581 -25.95 2.76 6.94
CA PRO A 581 -25.78 1.65 7.88
C PRO A 581 -26.29 0.34 7.29
N PHE A 582 -25.60 -0.75 7.61
CA PHE A 582 -25.98 -2.07 7.12
C PHE A 582 -25.61 -3.18 8.10
N ILE A 583 -26.23 -4.34 7.91
CA ILE A 583 -25.90 -5.58 8.59
C ILE A 583 -25.47 -6.61 7.56
N GLN A 584 -24.48 -7.42 7.90
CA GLN A 584 -24.05 -8.54 7.08
C GLN A 584 -23.81 -9.79 7.92
N ALA A 585 -24.09 -10.96 7.33
CA ALA A 585 -23.75 -12.26 7.88
C ALA A 585 -22.61 -12.88 7.05
N GLY A 586 -21.50 -13.20 7.71
CA GLY A 586 -20.28 -13.71 7.10
C GLY A 586 -19.36 -14.34 8.14
N PHE A 587 -18.06 -14.09 8.04
CA PHE A 587 -17.04 -14.64 8.92
C PHE A 587 -16.25 -13.54 9.61
N SER A 588 -15.52 -13.88 10.67
CA SER A 588 -14.63 -12.95 11.39
C SER A 588 -13.62 -12.24 10.48
N TRP A 589 -13.08 -12.97 9.50
CA TRP A 589 -12.01 -12.54 8.61
C TRP A 589 -12.48 -11.93 7.29
N SER A 590 -13.76 -12.02 6.90
CA SER A 590 -14.21 -11.69 5.53
C SER A 590 -14.61 -10.22 5.36
N SER A 591 -13.91 -9.44 4.55
CA SER A 591 -14.23 -8.01 4.34
C SER A 591 -15.39 -7.78 3.35
N GLY A 592 -15.59 -8.69 2.40
CA GLY A 592 -16.69 -8.62 1.42
C GLY A 592 -18.03 -9.12 1.97
N VAL A 593 -19.12 -8.76 1.27
CA VAL A 593 -20.50 -9.15 1.60
C VAL A 593 -20.92 -10.37 0.79
N VAL A 594 -21.38 -11.40 1.50
CA VAL A 594 -22.07 -12.57 0.92
C VAL A 594 -23.58 -12.56 1.18
N THR A 595 -23.99 -11.96 2.31
CA THR A 595 -25.38 -11.62 2.67
C THR A 595 -25.37 -10.35 3.46
N GLY A 596 -26.14 -9.36 3.02
CA GLY A 596 -26.40 -8.20 3.85
C GLY A 596 -27.63 -7.44 3.43
N MET A 597 -28.00 -6.51 4.32
CA MET A 597 -29.10 -5.58 4.13
C MET A 597 -28.75 -4.23 4.72
N ASN A 598 -29.07 -3.15 4.03
CA ASN A 598 -28.90 -1.79 4.54
C ASN A 598 -30.19 -1.18 5.11
N ASP A 599 -30.09 0.02 5.66
CA ASP A 599 -31.17 0.74 6.31
C ASP A 599 -32.31 1.16 5.36
N GLY A 600 -32.03 1.24 4.06
CA GLY A 600 -33.04 1.39 3.00
C GLY A 600 -33.81 0.12 2.67
N GLY A 601 -33.42 -1.03 3.22
CA GLY A 601 -34.02 -2.33 2.92
C GLY A 601 -33.46 -2.99 1.66
N LEU A 602 -32.37 -2.48 1.08
CA LEU A 602 -31.67 -3.14 -0.03
C LEU A 602 -30.96 -4.39 0.51
N VAL A 603 -31.29 -5.54 -0.06
CA VAL A 603 -30.74 -6.86 0.23
C VAL A 603 -29.87 -7.31 -0.92
N LEU A 604 -28.65 -7.77 -0.59
CA LEU A 604 -27.71 -8.37 -1.53
C LEU A 604 -27.27 -9.74 -1.01
N CYS A 605 -27.45 -10.78 -1.83
CA CYS A 605 -27.00 -12.14 -1.53
C CYS A 605 -26.29 -12.76 -2.74
N VAL A 606 -25.16 -13.43 -2.50
CA VAL A 606 -24.35 -14.06 -3.55
C VAL A 606 -24.50 -15.59 -3.55
N GLU A 607 -24.52 -16.15 -4.76
CA GLU A 607 -24.49 -17.58 -5.09
C GLU A 607 -23.50 -17.83 -6.23
N ARG A 608 -22.74 -18.92 -6.14
CA ARG A 608 -21.78 -19.32 -7.17
C ARG A 608 -22.26 -20.57 -7.89
N ILE A 609 -22.27 -20.53 -9.21
CA ILE A 609 -22.86 -21.56 -10.07
C ILE A 609 -21.85 -22.64 -10.45
N GLN A 610 -20.66 -22.18 -10.84
CA GLN A 610 -19.50 -23.01 -11.15
C GLN A 610 -18.23 -22.30 -10.67
N PRO A 611 -17.13 -23.04 -10.45
CA PRO A 611 -15.80 -22.47 -10.42
C PRO A 611 -15.56 -21.56 -11.64
N GLU A 612 -14.89 -20.42 -11.45
CA GLU A 612 -14.37 -19.65 -12.59
C GLU A 612 -13.22 -20.46 -13.25
N THR A 613 -13.03 -20.35 -14.55
CA THR A 613 -12.05 -21.16 -15.30
C THR A 613 -10.61 -20.67 -15.11
N GLU A 614 -9.65 -21.60 -15.02
CA GLU A 614 -8.18 -21.60 -15.20
C GLU A 614 -7.27 -20.39 -14.81
N SER A 615 -7.75 -19.14 -14.72
CA SER A 615 -6.93 -17.95 -14.47
C SER A 615 -7.50 -17.04 -13.38
N LEU A 616 -6.64 -16.28 -12.69
CA LEU A 616 -7.05 -15.30 -11.68
C LEU A 616 -7.84 -14.14 -12.30
N PRO A 617 -8.96 -13.72 -11.68
CA PRO A 617 -9.63 -12.51 -12.11
C PRO A 617 -8.66 -11.33 -12.07
N GLN A 618 -8.89 -10.35 -12.93
CA GLN A 618 -8.01 -9.17 -13.04
C GLN A 618 -8.54 -7.97 -12.23
N ARG A 619 -9.60 -8.19 -11.44
CA ARG A 619 -10.36 -7.18 -10.69
C ARG A 619 -10.98 -7.80 -9.43
N ALA A 620 -11.54 -6.96 -8.57
CA ALA A 620 -12.10 -7.36 -7.29
C ALA A 620 -13.21 -8.42 -7.40
N PRO A 621 -13.24 -9.42 -6.49
CA PRO A 621 -14.35 -10.35 -6.37
C PRO A 621 -15.67 -9.62 -6.10
N VAL A 622 -16.77 -10.24 -6.54
CA VAL A 622 -18.13 -9.68 -6.43
C VAL A 622 -18.48 -9.23 -5.01
N GLU A 623 -18.04 -9.95 -3.98
CA GLU A 623 -18.37 -9.67 -2.58
C GLU A 623 -17.92 -8.27 -2.12
N PHE A 624 -16.80 -7.78 -2.67
CA PHE A 624 -16.30 -6.44 -2.38
C PHE A 624 -17.14 -5.36 -3.06
N MET A 625 -17.58 -5.63 -4.29
CA MET A 625 -18.49 -4.73 -5.01
C MET A 625 -19.85 -4.66 -4.30
N LEU A 626 -20.37 -5.79 -3.82
CA LEU A 626 -21.62 -5.81 -3.05
C LEU A 626 -21.51 -5.10 -1.71
N ARG A 627 -20.34 -5.18 -1.05
CA ARG A 627 -20.05 -4.38 0.15
C ARG A 627 -20.22 -2.90 -0.19
N ASP A 628 -19.51 -2.41 -1.20
CA ASP A 628 -19.59 -0.99 -1.57
C ASP A 628 -21.03 -0.56 -1.91
N LEU A 629 -21.79 -1.41 -2.61
CA LEU A 629 -23.20 -1.14 -2.93
C LEU A 629 -24.10 -1.02 -1.69
N LEU A 630 -23.94 -1.87 -0.67
CA LEU A 630 -24.75 -1.77 0.56
C LEU A 630 -24.58 -0.42 1.27
N GLN A 631 -23.39 0.19 1.22
CA GLN A 631 -23.16 1.49 1.85
C GLN A 631 -23.52 2.66 0.94
N SER A 632 -23.42 2.52 -0.39
CA SER A 632 -23.52 3.64 -1.33
C SER A 632 -24.91 3.87 -1.91
N THR A 633 -25.79 2.87 -1.94
CA THR A 633 -27.14 3.02 -2.50
C THR A 633 -28.21 2.27 -1.71
N VAL A 634 -29.46 2.75 -1.81
CA VAL A 634 -30.67 2.06 -1.34
C VAL A 634 -31.63 1.73 -2.48
N GLY A 635 -31.34 2.17 -3.71
CA GLY A 635 -32.22 2.01 -4.87
C GLY A 635 -32.12 0.59 -5.44
N PHE A 636 -33.26 -0.10 -5.57
CA PHE A 636 -33.28 -1.45 -6.15
C PHE A 636 -32.82 -1.42 -7.61
N THR A 637 -33.35 -0.51 -8.43
CA THR A 637 -32.97 -0.41 -9.85
C THR A 637 -31.50 -0.03 -10.03
N GLU A 638 -30.99 0.89 -9.21
CA GLU A 638 -29.58 1.28 -9.22
C GLU A 638 -28.67 0.09 -8.88
N ALA A 639 -29.01 -0.66 -7.83
CA ALA A 639 -28.25 -1.85 -7.43
C ALA A 639 -28.26 -2.94 -8.53
N VAL A 640 -29.41 -3.19 -9.17
CA VAL A 640 -29.49 -4.14 -10.29
C VAL A 640 -28.59 -3.74 -11.44
N GLU A 641 -28.60 -2.46 -11.85
CA GLU A 641 -27.76 -1.99 -12.96
C GLU A 641 -26.28 -1.96 -12.58
N ALA A 642 -25.93 -1.61 -11.34
CA ALA A 642 -24.55 -1.66 -10.87
C ALA A 642 -23.98 -3.09 -10.84
N VAL A 643 -24.77 -4.07 -10.37
CA VAL A 643 -24.36 -5.49 -10.41
C VAL A 643 -24.25 -5.99 -11.84
N LYS A 644 -25.21 -5.64 -12.71
CA LYS A 644 -25.18 -6.00 -14.13
C LYS A 644 -23.98 -5.40 -14.88
N ALA A 645 -23.46 -4.26 -14.43
CA ALA A 645 -22.24 -3.66 -14.97
C ALA A 645 -20.95 -4.41 -14.59
N LEU A 646 -21.02 -5.42 -13.71
CA LEU A 646 -19.89 -6.31 -13.38
C LEU A 646 -19.67 -7.37 -14.47
N ASP A 647 -19.55 -6.91 -15.71
CA ASP A 647 -19.41 -7.71 -16.93
C ASP A 647 -18.08 -8.46 -17.04
N TYR A 648 -17.24 -8.42 -16.01
CA TYR A 648 -16.00 -9.19 -15.88
C TYR A 648 -16.16 -10.42 -14.96
N ILE A 649 -17.21 -10.49 -14.15
CA ILE A 649 -17.52 -11.63 -13.26
C ILE A 649 -18.31 -12.69 -14.03
N ARG A 650 -18.04 -13.97 -13.78
CA ARG A 650 -18.72 -15.09 -14.45
C ARG A 650 -19.24 -16.11 -13.45
N ASN A 651 -20.28 -16.83 -13.83
CA ASN A 651 -20.83 -17.97 -13.06
C ASN A 651 -21.23 -17.59 -11.62
N VAL A 652 -21.69 -16.35 -11.42
CA VAL A 652 -22.17 -15.84 -10.14
C VAL A 652 -23.59 -15.33 -10.34
N HIS A 653 -24.48 -15.69 -9.42
CA HIS A 653 -25.81 -15.11 -9.34
C HIS A 653 -25.87 -14.20 -8.11
N VAL A 654 -26.40 -12.99 -8.30
CA VAL A 654 -26.62 -12.03 -7.23
C VAL A 654 -28.11 -11.79 -7.09
N MET A 655 -28.67 -12.12 -5.93
CA MET A 655 -30.03 -11.72 -5.59
C MET A 655 -30.02 -10.30 -5.05
N VAL A 656 -30.77 -9.43 -5.72
CA VAL A 656 -31.02 -8.05 -5.32
C VAL A 656 -32.49 -7.95 -4.95
N ALA A 657 -32.79 -7.42 -3.77
CA ALA A 657 -34.17 -7.17 -3.35
C ALA A 657 -34.25 -5.87 -2.56
N GLY A 658 -35.40 -5.22 -2.58
CA GLY A 658 -35.58 -3.97 -1.86
C GLY A 658 -36.89 -3.30 -2.20
N MET A 659 -36.96 -2.00 -1.90
CA MET A 659 -38.13 -1.17 -2.15
C MET A 659 -37.85 -0.22 -3.33
N GLU A 660 -38.75 -0.17 -4.30
CA GLU A 660 -38.69 0.75 -5.44
C GLU A 660 -40.04 1.47 -5.54
N GLU A 661 -40.05 2.80 -5.46
CA GLU A 661 -41.28 3.60 -5.44
C GLU A 661 -42.32 3.09 -4.39
N GLY A 662 -41.83 2.63 -3.24
CA GLY A 662 -42.67 2.09 -2.15
C GLY A 662 -43.22 0.68 -2.40
N LYS A 663 -42.80 -0.01 -3.46
CA LYS A 663 -43.20 -1.38 -3.78
C LYS A 663 -42.03 -2.36 -3.59
N PRO A 664 -42.29 -3.56 -3.06
CA PRO A 664 -41.27 -4.60 -2.99
C PRO A 664 -40.85 -5.04 -4.40
N ARG A 665 -39.55 -5.22 -4.60
CA ARG A 665 -38.97 -5.74 -5.84
C ARG A 665 -37.86 -6.74 -5.54
N ALA A 666 -37.76 -7.77 -6.36
CA ALA A 666 -36.69 -8.75 -6.32
C ALA A 666 -36.21 -9.05 -7.74
N ALA A 667 -34.91 -9.23 -7.88
CA ALA A 667 -34.26 -9.71 -9.10
C ALA A 667 -33.11 -10.66 -8.76
N VAL A 668 -32.80 -11.54 -9.69
CA VAL A 668 -31.55 -12.29 -9.74
C VAL A 668 -30.78 -11.81 -10.96
N VAL A 669 -29.60 -11.24 -10.73
CA VAL A 669 -28.64 -10.88 -11.77
C VAL A 669 -27.71 -12.07 -11.97
N GLU A 670 -27.82 -12.73 -13.11
CA GLU A 670 -26.98 -13.85 -13.52
C GLU A 670 -25.78 -13.29 -14.28
N LEU A 671 -24.64 -13.24 -13.61
CA LEU A 671 -23.38 -12.71 -14.16
C LEU A 671 -22.77 -13.75 -15.11
N GLY A 672 -22.93 -13.47 -16.39
CA GLY A 672 -22.39 -14.22 -17.53
C GLY A 672 -21.93 -13.26 -18.62
N ASN A 673 -21.84 -13.74 -19.86
CA ASN A 673 -21.56 -12.88 -21.01
C ASN A 673 -22.61 -13.10 -22.12
N PRO A 674 -23.59 -12.20 -22.28
CA PRO A 674 -23.88 -11.03 -21.44
C PRO A 674 -24.55 -11.42 -20.10
N PRO A 675 -24.59 -10.51 -19.11
CA PRO A 675 -25.39 -10.69 -17.91
C PRO A 675 -26.89 -10.75 -18.22
N VAL A 676 -27.64 -11.56 -17.46
CA VAL A 676 -29.10 -11.72 -17.59
C VAL A 676 -29.77 -11.34 -16.27
N VAL A 677 -30.89 -10.62 -16.33
CA VAL A 677 -31.66 -10.26 -15.12
C VAL A 677 -33.00 -10.97 -15.17
N ARG A 678 -33.32 -11.70 -14.10
CA ARG A 678 -34.65 -12.29 -13.88
C ARG A 678 -35.35 -11.56 -12.76
N TYR A 679 -36.55 -11.08 -13.03
CA TYR A 679 -37.41 -10.46 -12.03
C TYR A 679 -38.40 -11.47 -11.47
N ASP A 680 -38.92 -11.17 -10.30
CA ASP A 680 -40.10 -11.89 -9.79
C ASP A 680 -41.35 -11.54 -10.63
N GLU A 681 -42.07 -12.57 -11.08
CA GLU A 681 -43.34 -12.45 -11.82
C GLU A 681 -44.50 -13.19 -11.11
N ASP A 682 -44.21 -14.22 -10.29
CA ASP A 682 -45.20 -15.17 -9.76
C ASP A 682 -45.16 -15.31 -8.21
N GLY A 683 -44.55 -14.36 -7.50
CA GLY A 683 -44.50 -14.37 -6.04
C GLY A 683 -43.43 -15.29 -5.44
N LEU A 684 -42.59 -15.91 -6.29
CA LEU A 684 -41.46 -16.77 -5.91
C LEU A 684 -40.36 -16.67 -6.96
N LEU A 685 -39.20 -16.14 -6.56
CA LEU A 685 -38.01 -16.03 -7.38
C LEU A 685 -36.88 -16.88 -6.78
N LEU A 686 -36.39 -17.85 -7.54
CA LEU A 686 -35.27 -18.71 -7.14
C LEU A 686 -33.94 -18.09 -7.56
N GLY A 687 -32.93 -18.19 -6.70
CA GLY A 687 -31.54 -17.83 -6.99
C GLY A 687 -30.94 -18.60 -8.17
N VAL A 688 -31.26 -19.89 -8.27
CA VAL A 688 -30.88 -20.75 -9.40
C VAL A 688 -32.11 -21.49 -9.89
N LEU A 689 -32.30 -21.51 -11.21
CA LEU A 689 -33.36 -22.30 -11.82
C LEU A 689 -32.99 -23.79 -11.81
N PRO A 690 -33.90 -24.72 -11.44
CA PRO A 690 -33.66 -26.16 -11.49
C PRO A 690 -33.15 -26.68 -12.85
N GLU A 691 -33.52 -26.01 -13.93
CA GLU A 691 -33.14 -26.29 -15.31
C GLU A 691 -31.78 -25.68 -15.73
N ASN A 692 -31.15 -24.85 -14.89
CA ASN A 692 -29.85 -24.23 -15.20
C ASN A 692 -28.75 -25.30 -15.26
N THR A 693 -28.38 -25.71 -16.48
CA THR A 693 -27.40 -26.77 -16.73
C THR A 693 -25.96 -26.39 -16.38
N ALA A 694 -25.67 -25.10 -16.17
CA ALA A 694 -24.38 -24.68 -15.63
C ALA A 694 -24.28 -25.02 -14.13
N ALA A 695 -25.38 -25.02 -13.39
CA ALA A 695 -25.33 -25.41 -11.99
C ALA A 695 -25.06 -26.90 -11.79
N SER A 696 -24.34 -27.24 -10.70
CA SER A 696 -24.08 -28.62 -10.32
C SER A 696 -25.39 -29.43 -10.18
N MET A 697 -25.32 -30.75 -10.34
CA MET A 697 -26.50 -31.61 -10.14
C MET A 697 -27.08 -31.46 -8.72
N ALA A 698 -26.22 -31.33 -7.71
CA ALA A 698 -26.63 -31.12 -6.32
C ALA A 698 -27.38 -29.79 -6.16
N THR A 699 -26.84 -28.70 -6.70
CA THR A 699 -27.47 -27.38 -6.70
C THR A 699 -28.85 -27.44 -7.37
N ARG A 700 -28.96 -28.05 -8.55
CA ARG A 700 -30.24 -28.15 -9.26
C ARG A 700 -31.30 -28.91 -8.45
N LYS A 701 -30.96 -30.07 -7.89
CA LYS A 701 -31.89 -30.86 -7.05
C LYS A 701 -32.31 -30.13 -5.78
N ARG A 702 -31.38 -29.40 -5.16
CA ARG A 702 -31.63 -28.55 -4.00
C ARG A 702 -32.65 -27.46 -4.31
N TYR A 703 -32.48 -26.75 -5.43
CA TYR A 703 -33.43 -25.73 -5.86
C TYR A 703 -34.78 -26.32 -6.33
N THR A 704 -34.80 -27.52 -6.91
CA THR A 704 -36.06 -28.27 -7.15
C THR A 704 -36.81 -28.50 -5.85
N THR A 705 -36.12 -29.00 -4.83
CA THR A 705 -36.70 -29.28 -3.51
C THR A 705 -37.23 -28.00 -2.87
N ALA A 706 -36.46 -26.91 -2.90
CA ALA A 706 -36.89 -25.62 -2.39
C ALA A 706 -38.16 -25.11 -3.11
N LYS A 707 -38.21 -25.23 -4.45
CA LYS A 707 -39.37 -24.86 -5.26
C LYS A 707 -40.62 -25.65 -4.86
N GLU A 708 -40.51 -26.97 -4.73
CA GLU A 708 -41.63 -27.85 -4.39
C GLU A 708 -42.18 -27.58 -2.97
N ILE A 709 -41.29 -27.44 -1.99
CA ILE A 709 -41.67 -27.14 -0.60
C ILE A 709 -42.36 -25.78 -0.52
N LEU A 710 -41.79 -24.74 -1.13
CA LEU A 710 -42.36 -23.39 -1.08
C LEU A 710 -43.66 -23.27 -1.87
N ALA A 711 -43.78 -23.96 -3.01
CA ALA A 711 -45.01 -23.97 -3.81
C ALA A 711 -46.19 -24.64 -3.09
N SER A 712 -45.93 -25.53 -2.12
CA SER A 712 -46.96 -26.19 -1.32
C SER A 712 -47.71 -25.23 -0.37
N GLN A 713 -47.15 -24.05 -0.09
CA GLN A 713 -47.77 -23.04 0.76
C GLN A 713 -48.27 -21.85 -0.08
N PRO A 714 -49.56 -21.48 0.01
CA PRO A 714 -50.09 -20.27 -0.65
C PRO A 714 -49.50 -18.98 -0.09
N GLU A 715 -49.26 -18.93 1.22
CA GLU A 715 -48.62 -17.83 1.95
C GLU A 715 -47.48 -18.42 2.78
N VAL A 716 -46.29 -17.83 2.68
CA VAL A 716 -45.08 -18.29 3.35
C VAL A 716 -44.85 -17.42 4.59
N SER A 717 -45.21 -17.94 5.76
CA SER A 717 -44.89 -17.33 7.05
C SER A 717 -43.38 -17.40 7.36
N LEU A 718 -42.91 -16.50 8.23
CA LEU A 718 -41.55 -16.51 8.76
C LEU A 718 -41.18 -17.86 9.38
N GLU A 719 -42.03 -18.42 10.24
CA GLU A 719 -41.79 -19.68 10.95
C GLU A 719 -41.66 -20.86 9.97
N PHE A 720 -42.49 -20.89 8.93
CA PHE A 720 -42.39 -21.90 7.87
C PHE A 720 -41.04 -21.79 7.15
N LEU A 721 -40.63 -20.59 6.76
CA LEU A 721 -39.35 -20.40 6.07
C LEU A 721 -38.16 -20.76 6.97
N GLN A 722 -38.22 -20.46 8.27
CA GLN A 722 -37.23 -20.91 9.26
C GLN A 722 -37.09 -22.43 9.27
N GLN A 723 -38.20 -23.17 9.25
CA GLN A 723 -38.19 -24.63 9.17
C GLN A 723 -37.59 -25.14 7.86
N VAL A 724 -37.91 -24.52 6.73
CA VAL A 724 -37.36 -24.90 5.41
C VAL A 724 -35.84 -24.72 5.39
N LEU A 725 -35.34 -23.57 5.84
CA LEU A 725 -33.91 -23.24 5.81
C LEU A 725 -33.09 -24.09 6.78
N THR A 726 -33.70 -24.62 7.85
CA THR A 726 -33.03 -25.45 8.88
C THR A 726 -33.36 -26.94 8.80
N GLY A 727 -34.12 -27.36 7.78
CA GLY A 727 -34.51 -28.75 7.61
C GLY A 727 -35.48 -29.28 8.68
N GLY A 728 -36.19 -28.40 9.40
CA GLY A 728 -37.27 -28.77 10.32
C GLY A 728 -36.83 -29.60 11.53
N GLY A 729 -35.61 -29.37 12.05
CA GLY A 729 -35.08 -30.10 13.20
C GLY A 729 -34.62 -31.53 12.91
N GLN A 730 -34.57 -31.92 11.63
CA GLN A 730 -33.98 -33.19 11.21
C GLN A 730 -32.46 -33.19 11.43
N PRO A 731 -31.85 -34.34 11.78
CA PRO A 731 -30.41 -34.44 11.93
C PRO A 731 -29.66 -33.99 10.68
N THR A 732 -28.55 -33.30 10.90
CA THR A 732 -27.62 -32.91 9.85
C THR A 732 -26.96 -34.15 9.25
N VAL A 733 -26.97 -34.23 7.92
CA VAL A 733 -26.36 -35.32 7.13
C VAL A 733 -25.48 -34.71 6.04
N ASP A 734 -24.44 -35.43 5.66
CA ASP A 734 -23.54 -35.03 4.57
C ASP A 734 -24.19 -35.29 3.20
N ASN A 735 -25.15 -34.43 2.86
CA ASN A 735 -25.85 -34.46 1.58
C ASN A 735 -26.06 -33.04 1.08
N LEU A 736 -25.26 -32.64 0.09
CA LEU A 736 -25.33 -31.33 -0.55
C LEU A 736 -26.64 -31.08 -1.31
N GLU A 737 -27.48 -32.08 -1.53
CA GLU A 737 -28.81 -31.87 -2.14
C GLU A 737 -29.81 -31.26 -1.15
N ARG A 738 -29.55 -31.33 0.17
CA ARG A 738 -30.41 -30.73 1.19
C ARG A 738 -30.12 -29.23 1.35
N ILE A 739 -31.18 -28.46 1.60
CA ILE A 739 -31.11 -27.02 1.89
C ILE A 739 -30.24 -26.78 3.14
N TRP A 740 -30.53 -27.47 4.25
CA TRP A 740 -29.67 -27.55 5.43
C TRP A 740 -28.84 -28.83 5.41
N ASN A 741 -27.52 -28.70 5.54
CA ASN A 741 -26.58 -29.82 5.54
C ASN A 741 -25.33 -29.51 6.39
N ALA A 742 -24.38 -30.46 6.45
CA ALA A 742 -23.17 -30.35 7.27
C ALA A 742 -22.25 -29.16 6.89
N GLN A 743 -22.39 -28.63 5.68
CA GLN A 743 -21.63 -27.49 5.20
C GLN A 743 -22.35 -26.17 5.43
N THR A 744 -23.62 -26.15 5.86
CA THR A 744 -24.31 -24.89 6.14
C THR A 744 -23.59 -24.11 7.24
N ARG A 745 -23.31 -22.83 6.98
CA ARG A 745 -22.65 -21.90 7.91
C ARG A 745 -23.58 -20.86 8.45
N HIS A 746 -24.58 -20.44 7.69
CA HIS A 746 -25.69 -19.68 8.22
C HIS A 746 -26.94 -19.81 7.37
N SER A 747 -28.08 -19.69 8.03
CA SER A 747 -29.39 -19.49 7.43
C SER A 747 -29.87 -18.10 7.78
N ALA A 748 -30.22 -17.29 6.78
CA ALA A 748 -30.69 -15.92 6.97
C ALA A 748 -32.05 -15.72 6.31
N ILE A 749 -32.95 -15.03 7.01
CA ILE A 749 -34.18 -14.48 6.47
C ILE A 749 -34.08 -12.96 6.57
N LEU A 750 -34.15 -12.27 5.45
CA LEU A 750 -34.09 -10.81 5.39
C LEU A 750 -35.47 -10.27 5.04
N LEU A 751 -35.89 -9.24 5.79
CA LEU A 751 -37.17 -8.58 5.67
C LEU A 751 -36.93 -7.11 5.27
N PRO A 752 -36.86 -6.79 3.96
CA PRO A 752 -36.64 -5.44 3.45
C PRO A 752 -37.57 -4.38 4.05
N THR A 753 -38.85 -4.73 4.24
CA THR A 753 -39.90 -3.80 4.70
C THR A 753 -39.68 -3.35 6.15
N SER A 754 -39.34 -4.28 7.03
CA SER A 754 -39.11 -4.04 8.46
C SER A 754 -37.64 -3.74 8.79
N ARG A 755 -36.71 -3.94 7.84
CA ARG A 755 -35.25 -3.82 8.01
C ARG A 755 -34.74 -4.74 9.12
N GLU A 756 -35.32 -5.94 9.17
CA GLU A 756 -34.94 -7.00 10.10
C GLU A 756 -34.27 -8.17 9.38
N MET A 757 -33.22 -8.71 10.00
CA MET A 757 -32.60 -9.98 9.63
C MET A 757 -32.81 -10.98 10.75
N TRP A 758 -33.28 -12.15 10.39
CA TRP A 758 -33.32 -13.32 11.27
C TRP A 758 -32.22 -14.26 10.81
N VAL A 759 -31.30 -14.65 11.70
CA VAL A 759 -30.20 -15.55 11.32
C VAL A 759 -30.00 -16.65 12.34
N ALA A 760 -29.68 -17.85 11.84
CA ALA A 760 -29.31 -19.01 12.63
C ALA A 760 -27.95 -19.54 12.15
N PHE A 761 -27.10 -19.93 13.10
CA PHE A 761 -25.80 -20.56 12.86
C PHE A 761 -25.84 -22.04 13.28
N PRO A 762 -25.00 -22.91 12.70
CA PRO A 762 -24.88 -24.29 13.14
C PRO A 762 -24.31 -24.35 14.56
N LEU A 763 -24.89 -25.21 15.40
CA LEU A 763 -24.34 -25.57 16.70
C LEU A 763 -23.18 -26.56 16.53
N ALA A 764 -22.40 -26.78 17.60
CA ALA A 764 -21.34 -27.79 17.61
C ALA A 764 -21.84 -29.22 17.29
N SER A 765 -23.14 -29.50 17.49
CA SER A 765 -23.79 -30.75 17.11
C SER A 765 -24.04 -30.89 15.60
N GLY A 766 -23.84 -29.81 14.84
CA GLY A 766 -24.19 -29.70 13.42
C GLY A 766 -25.64 -29.30 13.16
N ASN A 767 -26.53 -29.34 14.16
CA ASN A 767 -27.92 -28.90 14.02
C ASN A 767 -28.01 -27.37 13.93
N ALA A 768 -29.09 -26.85 13.36
CA ALA A 768 -29.35 -25.41 13.35
C ALA A 768 -29.60 -24.88 14.77
N GLY A 769 -28.99 -23.74 15.09
CA GLY A 769 -29.34 -22.93 16.25
C GLY A 769 -30.68 -22.22 16.07
N GLN A 770 -31.10 -21.50 17.10
CA GLN A 770 -32.29 -20.65 17.06
C GLN A 770 -32.05 -19.41 16.21
N PHE A 771 -33.07 -19.00 15.46
CA PHE A 771 -33.02 -17.75 14.72
C PHE A 771 -33.00 -16.56 15.69
N THR A 772 -31.99 -15.70 15.54
CA THR A 772 -31.86 -14.44 16.27
C THR A 772 -32.32 -13.28 15.40
N ARG A 773 -33.22 -12.44 15.92
CA ARG A 773 -33.74 -11.23 15.24
C ARG A 773 -32.79 -10.05 15.43
N ILE A 774 -32.49 -9.34 14.34
CA ILE A 774 -31.52 -8.26 14.31
C ILE A 774 -32.04 -7.12 13.43
N SER A 775 -32.15 -5.93 14.01
CA SER A 775 -32.44 -4.70 13.25
C SER A 775 -31.15 -4.07 12.71
N VAL A 776 -31.24 -3.49 11.52
CA VAL A 776 -30.17 -2.65 10.95
C VAL A 776 -29.87 -1.46 11.86
N SER A 777 -30.91 -0.80 12.38
CA SER A 777 -30.79 0.43 13.20
C SER A 777 -30.24 0.20 14.61
N GLY A 778 -30.33 -1.04 15.12
CA GLY A 778 -29.93 -1.37 16.50
C GLY A 778 -30.96 -1.00 17.58
N GLU A 779 -32.07 -0.35 17.23
CA GLU A 779 -33.19 -0.16 18.15
C GLU A 779 -33.96 -1.49 18.26
N ALA A 780 -34.06 -2.02 19.48
CA ALA A 780 -34.99 -3.10 19.77
C ALA A 780 -36.41 -2.54 19.69
N SER A 781 -37.25 -3.12 18.83
CA SER A 781 -38.71 -2.98 18.96
C SER A 781 -39.24 -3.87 20.08
#